data_AF-A0A0D0V6L4-F1
#
_entry.id   AF-A0A0D0V6L4-F1
#
_cell.length_a   1.000
_cell.length_b   1.000
_cell.length_c   1.000
_cell.angle_alpha   90.00
_cell.angle_beta   90.00
_cell.angle_gamma   90.00
#
_symmetry.space_group_name_H-M   'P 1'
#
loop_
_entity.id
_entity.type
_entity.pdbx_description
1 polymer ?
#
loop_
_entity_poly.entity_id
_entity_poly.type
_entity_poly.pdbx_seq_one_letter_code
_entity_poly.pdbx_strand_id
1 'polypeptide(L)'
;MSFQQIFSLLATLTVPVNAYFILSHPILETTRLDPIVSPGEISSHVHAIVGGNNFDKTMTYQSTQEGTCTTASITVDKSNYWTPQLYYYNPTDESYEMIPVSYVNTYYLPRYSSGETTVQAFPDGLRMISGDPFRRDYVDGDPDSAAITYVCLDYDNDHSGDADWAERNSFFDHNCPNGMRAQIFFRSCWDGVNLDSDDHKSHMAWPSGGVDGGDCPSTHPVRLVSLFYEFIYNVQDFPFNGAGNTTWVFATGDTTGYSMHGDFVNGWPSLANGGNVLQEALDQCNQDNGVGGELNNCPPFVPYIDSASASACKPLNLRVDEDIGDGHFINKLPGDNPLWIGNGTKPTYANYSDEGIGFTDFKSVIPDGYTEVGCIAESTTGRALTGSHFTASNMTRGICVSFCEANGYPLAGIEYGDECYCDFEMRNGASNTTLLASENCNLACSANSNENCGGFSTLTLFNNPSLYSTFTYPAGWTSYGCMTEATNARALGMYSFTSSSMTPQLCMNTCQTEGYIYSGTEYSTECYCANSFSAGSVAADESSCSMACGGDKLQTCGGSNRLTTFKFDINTASSSSSITASAIQTSLQDKAATTLTVSAVSSTSSTSSTTLNTISGASPSTYSYSASFATSLISASTSSSTSSSLVTTAPSASAISSQYLGCYSDYTPRHLNGTSYTSTTSMTNEACVSFCKSKGYAFAGTEYAQECHCGNYLNTSVKRDESRCISPCTGDAREMCGYGGLLNVYDTGLGNGIYMAGQY
;
A
#
# COMPACT_ATOMS: atom_id res chain seq x y z
N MET A 1 18.87 -7.76 -29.46
CA MET A 1 19.32 -8.58 -30.61
C MET A 1 18.88 -10.02 -30.37
N SER A 2 18.42 -10.71 -31.41
CA SER A 2 17.81 -12.05 -31.37
C SER A 2 18.74 -13.12 -30.75
N PHE A 3 18.33 -13.72 -29.64
CA PHE A 3 18.99 -14.87 -29.01
C PHE A 3 18.57 -16.18 -29.72
N GLN A 4 19.34 -16.58 -30.72
CA GLN A 4 19.41 -17.97 -31.16
C GLN A 4 20.85 -18.29 -31.58
N GLN A 5 21.29 -19.50 -31.21
CA GLN A 5 22.52 -20.20 -31.64
C GLN A 5 23.77 -20.00 -30.78
N ILE A 6 23.92 -20.81 -29.73
CA ILE A 6 25.08 -21.71 -29.57
C ILE A 6 24.59 -23.02 -28.92
N PHE A 7 24.32 -24.05 -29.74
CA PHE A 7 24.28 -25.44 -29.29
C PHE A 7 24.91 -26.29 -30.39
N SER A 8 26.08 -26.86 -30.11
CA SER A 8 26.55 -28.12 -30.70
C SER A 8 27.87 -28.54 -30.05
N LEU A 9 27.80 -29.58 -29.22
CA LEU A 9 28.43 -30.90 -29.45
C LEU A 9 28.99 -31.51 -28.15
N LEU A 10 28.16 -32.19 -27.37
CA LEU A 10 28.56 -33.36 -26.60
C LEU A 10 27.33 -34.28 -26.45
N ALA A 11 27.42 -35.50 -26.95
CA ALA A 11 26.34 -36.47 -26.97
C ALA A 11 26.31 -37.33 -25.69
N THR A 12 25.09 -37.47 -25.17
CA THR A 12 24.54 -38.58 -24.36
C THR A 12 25.05 -38.80 -22.94
N LEU A 13 24.50 -37.98 -22.03
CA LEU A 13 23.79 -38.43 -20.83
C LEU A 13 22.58 -37.51 -20.69
N THR A 14 21.42 -37.93 -21.20
CA THR A 14 20.15 -37.24 -20.96
C THR A 14 19.74 -37.50 -19.52
N VAL A 15 20.23 -36.68 -18.59
CA VAL A 15 19.61 -36.56 -17.28
C VAL A 15 18.28 -35.87 -17.54
N PRO A 16 17.11 -36.45 -17.19
CA PRO A 16 15.87 -35.70 -17.25
C PRO A 16 16.04 -34.51 -16.30
N VAL A 17 16.18 -33.30 -16.84
CA VAL A 17 16.08 -32.10 -16.02
C VAL A 17 14.65 -32.07 -15.49
N ASN A 18 14.50 -32.01 -14.17
CA ASN A 18 13.18 -32.11 -13.58
C ASN A 18 12.35 -30.88 -13.97
N ALA A 19 11.05 -31.07 -14.14
CA ALA A 19 10.09 -29.98 -14.20
C ALA A 19 10.35 -28.99 -13.06
N TYR A 20 10.16 -27.71 -13.26
CA TYR A 20 10.03 -26.76 -12.14
C TYR A 20 9.18 -25.59 -12.59
N PHE A 21 8.49 -24.96 -11.66
CA PHE A 21 7.79 -23.71 -11.90
C PHE A 21 8.17 -22.68 -10.85
N ILE A 22 8.03 -21.42 -11.25
CA ILE A 22 8.40 -20.25 -10.47
C ILE A 22 7.15 -19.40 -10.32
N LEU A 23 6.79 -19.08 -9.09
CA LEU A 23 5.79 -18.07 -8.82
C LEU A 23 6.52 -16.78 -8.47
N SER A 24 6.20 -15.70 -9.16
CA SER A 24 6.77 -14.39 -8.89
C SER A 24 5.76 -13.57 -8.10
N HIS A 25 6.27 -12.82 -7.12
CA HIS A 25 5.47 -12.12 -6.14
C HIS A 25 5.98 -10.68 -5.94
N PRO A 26 5.09 -9.67 -5.97
CA PRO A 26 5.35 -8.43 -5.23
C PRO A 26 5.26 -8.66 -3.72
N ILE A 27 5.79 -7.71 -2.95
CA ILE A 27 5.66 -7.67 -1.49
C ILE A 27 4.20 -7.46 -1.09
N LEU A 28 3.71 -8.32 -0.19
CA LEU A 28 2.41 -8.16 0.44
C LEU A 28 2.48 -7.10 1.54
N GLU A 29 3.42 -7.26 2.46
CA GLU A 29 3.73 -6.31 3.52
C GLU A 29 5.11 -6.58 4.13
N THR A 30 5.63 -5.59 4.86
CA THR A 30 6.83 -5.72 5.68
C THR A 30 6.46 -5.33 7.11
N THR A 31 6.62 -6.25 8.07
CA THR A 31 6.18 -6.02 9.46
C THR A 31 6.85 -7.02 10.42
N ARG A 32 6.76 -6.80 11.73
CA ARG A 32 7.23 -7.73 12.78
C ARG A 32 6.16 -8.76 13.13
N LEU A 33 5.58 -9.39 12.13
CA LEU A 33 4.64 -10.50 12.32
C LEU A 33 5.29 -11.81 11.92
N ASP A 34 5.18 -12.80 12.79
CA ASP A 34 5.65 -14.16 12.55
C ASP A 34 4.69 -15.15 13.23
N PRO A 35 3.68 -15.66 12.50
CA PRO A 35 2.69 -16.57 13.05
C PRO A 35 3.23 -17.98 13.34
N ILE A 36 4.47 -18.30 12.95
CA ILE A 36 5.12 -19.56 13.29
C ILE A 36 5.85 -19.41 14.61
N VAL A 37 6.79 -18.47 14.70
CA VAL A 37 7.69 -18.33 15.86
C VAL A 37 7.05 -17.54 17.01
N SER A 38 6.22 -16.54 16.70
CA SER A 38 5.61 -15.63 17.68
C SER A 38 4.08 -15.55 17.52
N PRO A 39 3.35 -16.68 17.57
CA PRO A 39 1.92 -16.71 17.28
C PRO A 39 1.13 -15.82 18.27
N GLY A 40 0.44 -14.82 17.73
CA GLY A 40 -0.40 -13.88 18.48
C GLY A 40 0.32 -12.65 19.03
N GLU A 41 1.65 -12.62 18.93
CA GLU A 41 2.52 -11.62 19.54
C GLU A 41 3.33 -10.86 18.47
N ILE A 42 4.05 -9.81 18.89
CA ILE A 42 4.99 -9.09 18.03
C ILE A 42 6.28 -9.92 17.91
N SER A 43 6.72 -10.17 16.68
CA SER A 43 7.94 -10.92 16.41
C SER A 43 9.19 -10.16 16.85
N SER A 44 10.28 -10.91 17.08
CA SER A 44 11.56 -10.36 17.52
C SER A 44 12.22 -9.41 16.50
N HIS A 45 11.90 -9.51 15.22
CA HIS A 45 12.46 -8.69 14.14
C HIS A 45 11.49 -8.60 12.95
N VAL A 46 11.81 -7.72 11.99
CA VAL A 46 10.97 -7.40 10.83
C VAL A 46 11.16 -8.45 9.73
N HIS A 47 10.07 -8.82 9.08
CA HIS A 47 10.03 -9.74 7.95
C HIS A 47 9.46 -9.06 6.71
N ALA A 48 9.99 -9.41 5.52
CA ALA A 48 9.38 -9.13 4.23
C ALA A 48 8.50 -10.32 3.83
N ILE A 49 7.21 -10.08 3.60
CA ILE A 49 6.20 -11.13 3.44
C ILE A 49 5.58 -11.09 2.04
N VAL A 50 5.40 -12.27 1.44
CA VAL A 50 4.65 -12.48 0.20
C VAL A 50 3.65 -13.63 0.36
N GLY A 51 2.64 -13.68 -0.52
CA GLY A 51 1.66 -14.75 -0.57
C GLY A 51 0.21 -14.30 -0.32
N GLY A 52 -0.59 -15.16 0.30
CA GLY A 52 -2.00 -14.91 0.61
C GLY A 52 -2.20 -13.68 1.50
N ASN A 53 -3.20 -12.86 1.21
CA ASN A 53 -3.41 -11.60 1.96
C ASN A 53 -4.02 -11.75 3.35
N ASN A 54 -4.52 -12.94 3.72
CA ASN A 54 -4.98 -13.22 5.08
C ASN A 54 -3.82 -13.62 6.01
N PHE A 55 -2.62 -13.11 5.74
CA PHE A 55 -1.49 -13.15 6.66
C PHE A 55 -1.89 -12.41 7.94
N ASP A 56 -1.63 -13.01 9.09
CA ASP A 56 -2.01 -12.47 10.38
C ASP A 56 -1.02 -12.96 11.44
N LYS A 57 -1.01 -12.33 12.62
CA LYS A 57 -0.21 -12.77 13.77
C LYS A 57 -0.55 -14.19 14.24
N THR A 58 -1.71 -14.72 13.87
CA THR A 58 -2.07 -16.13 14.08
C THR A 58 -2.53 -16.73 12.77
N MET A 59 -1.97 -17.88 12.39
CA MET A 59 -2.35 -18.55 11.15
C MET A 59 -2.62 -20.03 11.32
N THR A 60 -3.67 -20.48 10.62
CA THR A 60 -4.02 -21.88 10.41
C THR A 60 -4.20 -22.13 8.92
N TYR A 61 -4.22 -23.39 8.49
CA TYR A 61 -4.58 -23.71 7.11
C TYR A 61 -5.95 -23.11 6.72
N GLN A 62 -6.93 -23.18 7.62
CA GLN A 62 -8.26 -22.63 7.33
C GLN A 62 -8.22 -21.12 7.09
N SER A 63 -7.41 -20.38 7.85
CA SER A 63 -7.28 -18.94 7.65
C SER A 63 -6.57 -18.59 6.33
N THR A 64 -5.60 -19.39 5.86
CA THR A 64 -5.03 -19.14 4.51
C THR A 64 -6.11 -19.25 3.43
N GLN A 65 -7.04 -20.21 3.55
CA GLN A 65 -8.13 -20.41 2.59
C GLN A 65 -9.19 -19.29 2.64
N GLU A 66 -9.21 -18.48 3.69
CA GLU A 66 -10.09 -17.31 3.81
C GLU A 66 -9.51 -16.05 3.11
N GLY A 67 -8.27 -16.13 2.60
CA GLY A 67 -7.64 -15.07 1.82
C GLY A 67 -8.39 -14.76 0.53
N THR A 68 -8.64 -13.47 0.29
CA THR A 68 -9.37 -12.99 -0.88
C THR A 68 -8.47 -12.78 -2.10
N CYS A 69 -7.17 -12.53 -1.90
CA CYS A 69 -6.17 -12.46 -2.96
C CYS A 69 -4.84 -13.09 -2.51
N THR A 70 -3.86 -13.13 -3.39
CA THR A 70 -2.49 -13.57 -3.10
C THR A 70 -1.54 -12.74 -3.95
N THR A 71 -0.32 -12.48 -3.50
CA THR A 71 0.72 -11.90 -4.35
C THR A 71 1.35 -12.94 -5.29
N ALA A 72 0.94 -14.21 -5.24
CA ALA A 72 1.35 -15.22 -6.22
C ALA A 72 0.70 -14.97 -7.58
N SER A 73 1.45 -15.23 -8.66
CA SER A 73 0.92 -15.23 -10.04
C SER A 73 -0.17 -16.30 -10.29
N ILE A 74 -0.29 -17.29 -9.40
CA ILE A 74 -1.33 -18.32 -9.39
C ILE A 74 -2.30 -18.05 -8.25
N THR A 75 -3.51 -17.60 -8.60
CA THR A 75 -4.51 -17.06 -7.65
C THR A 75 -4.97 -18.02 -6.56
N VAL A 76 -4.90 -19.33 -6.82
CA VAL A 76 -5.27 -20.36 -5.84
C VAL A 76 -4.18 -20.63 -4.81
N ASP A 77 -2.93 -20.25 -5.05
CA ASP A 77 -1.89 -20.38 -4.04
C ASP A 77 -2.04 -19.30 -2.97
N LYS A 78 -2.63 -19.67 -1.83
CA LYS A 78 -2.75 -18.79 -0.64
C LYS A 78 -1.65 -19.05 0.39
N SER A 79 -0.56 -19.73 0.01
CA SER A 79 0.58 -19.92 0.91
C SER A 79 1.23 -18.59 1.25
N ASN A 80 1.96 -18.55 2.36
CA ASN A 80 2.74 -17.39 2.77
C ASN A 80 4.21 -17.75 2.92
N TYR A 81 5.06 -16.82 2.50
CA TYR A 81 6.50 -16.96 2.41
C TYR A 81 7.14 -15.68 2.93
N TRP A 82 8.06 -15.77 3.88
CA TRP A 82 8.72 -14.57 4.40
C TRP A 82 10.15 -14.84 4.82
N THR A 83 10.95 -13.76 4.84
CA THR A 83 12.35 -13.75 5.27
C THR A 83 12.64 -12.47 6.04
N PRO A 84 13.71 -12.40 6.86
CA PRO A 84 14.09 -11.17 7.56
C PRO A 84 14.33 -10.02 6.59
N GLN A 85 13.80 -8.84 6.92
CA GLN A 85 14.00 -7.63 6.13
C GLN A 85 15.47 -7.17 6.18
N LEU A 86 16.00 -6.71 5.05
CA LEU A 86 17.35 -6.15 4.95
C LEU A 86 17.34 -4.62 5.11
N TYR A 87 18.37 -4.09 5.76
CA TYR A 87 18.58 -2.67 6.00
C TYR A 87 19.95 -2.21 5.51
N TYR A 88 20.02 -0.98 5.03
CA TYR A 88 21.25 -0.24 4.86
C TYR A 88 21.62 0.40 6.19
N TYR A 89 22.90 0.32 6.57
CA TYR A 89 23.45 0.98 7.75
C TYR A 89 24.25 2.22 7.35
N ASN A 90 23.90 3.38 7.90
CA ASN A 90 24.67 4.60 7.76
C ASN A 90 25.68 4.74 8.91
N PRO A 91 27.00 4.63 8.65
CA PRO A 91 28.00 4.70 9.70
C PRO A 91 28.24 6.13 10.22
N THR A 92 27.67 7.15 9.58
CA THR A 92 27.88 8.56 9.96
C THR A 92 27.13 8.93 11.23
N ASP A 93 25.90 8.47 11.35
CA ASP A 93 24.99 8.75 12.46
C ASP A 93 24.40 7.48 13.10
N GLU A 94 24.90 6.31 12.69
CA GLU A 94 24.49 4.99 13.19
C GLU A 94 22.99 4.68 12.96
N SER A 95 22.43 5.23 11.88
CA SER A 95 21.03 5.02 11.47
C SER A 95 20.86 3.90 10.43
N TYR A 96 19.62 3.49 10.21
CA TYR A 96 19.23 2.39 9.33
C TYR A 96 18.14 2.84 8.38
N GLU A 97 18.13 2.37 7.14
CA GLU A 97 17.00 2.54 6.22
C GLU A 97 16.68 1.20 5.59
N MET A 98 15.39 0.87 5.49
CA MET A 98 14.94 -0.39 4.92
C MET A 98 15.34 -0.45 3.44
N ILE A 99 15.97 -1.55 3.01
CA ILE A 99 16.26 -1.79 1.60
C ILE A 99 15.05 -2.51 0.99
N PRO A 100 14.29 -1.89 0.07
CA PRO A 100 13.11 -2.51 -0.49
C PRO A 100 13.43 -3.81 -1.24
N VAL A 101 12.56 -4.79 -1.09
CA VAL A 101 12.57 -5.98 -1.96
C VAL A 101 11.85 -5.62 -3.26
N SER A 102 12.50 -5.85 -4.39
CA SER A 102 11.92 -5.60 -5.72
C SER A 102 10.79 -6.58 -6.02
N TYR A 103 11.11 -7.87 -5.95
CA TYR A 103 10.17 -8.97 -6.07
C TYR A 103 10.77 -10.21 -5.42
N VAL A 104 9.91 -11.22 -5.24
CA VAL A 104 10.28 -12.52 -4.70
C VAL A 104 9.91 -13.60 -5.72
N ASN A 105 10.80 -14.54 -5.95
CA ASN A 105 10.49 -15.75 -6.69
C ASN A 105 10.44 -16.93 -5.71
N THR A 106 9.36 -17.71 -5.77
CA THR A 106 9.24 -18.99 -5.07
C THR A 106 9.28 -20.12 -6.09
N TYR A 107 10.25 -21.02 -5.92
CA TYR A 107 10.51 -22.13 -6.80
C TYR A 107 9.95 -23.41 -6.21
N TYR A 108 9.24 -24.14 -7.05
CA TYR A 108 8.72 -25.46 -6.76
C TYR A 108 9.52 -26.48 -7.58
N LEU A 109 10.44 -27.16 -6.91
CA LEU A 109 11.44 -28.03 -7.51
C LEU A 109 11.15 -29.50 -7.17
N PRO A 110 10.50 -30.28 -8.05
CA PRO A 110 10.38 -31.72 -7.90
C PRO A 110 11.74 -32.40 -8.14
N ARG A 111 12.55 -32.49 -7.08
CA ARG A 111 13.87 -33.15 -7.10
C ARG A 111 13.73 -34.64 -6.80
N TYR A 112 13.53 -35.44 -7.84
CA TYR A 112 13.49 -36.91 -7.73
C TYR A 112 14.87 -37.49 -7.42
N SER A 113 14.91 -38.48 -6.53
CA SER A 113 16.06 -39.38 -6.40
C SER A 113 16.06 -40.46 -7.50
N SER A 114 17.17 -41.20 -7.62
CA SER A 114 17.30 -42.24 -8.66
C SER A 114 16.30 -43.37 -8.44
N GLY A 115 15.37 -43.56 -9.38
CA GLY A 115 14.32 -44.59 -9.29
C GLY A 115 13.07 -44.16 -8.51
N GLU A 116 13.06 -42.94 -7.96
CA GLU A 116 11.87 -42.32 -7.40
C GLU A 116 11.01 -41.71 -8.51
N THR A 117 9.71 -41.99 -8.48
CA THR A 117 8.76 -41.53 -9.51
C THR A 117 7.67 -40.63 -8.95
N THR A 118 7.75 -40.29 -7.66
CA THR A 118 6.70 -39.55 -6.96
C THR A 118 7.28 -38.41 -6.15
N VAL A 119 6.75 -37.20 -6.37
CA VAL A 119 6.93 -36.02 -5.51
C VAL A 119 5.52 -35.60 -5.11
N GLN A 120 5.30 -35.34 -3.83
CA GLN A 120 3.98 -34.96 -3.32
C GLN A 120 3.86 -33.44 -3.14
N ALA A 121 2.67 -32.93 -3.39
CA ALA A 121 2.24 -31.61 -2.94
C ALA A 121 2.31 -31.52 -1.41
N PHE A 122 2.39 -30.30 -0.89
CA PHE A 122 2.39 -30.07 0.56
C PHE A 122 1.04 -30.50 1.18
N PRO A 123 1.05 -31.23 2.32
CA PRO A 123 -0.18 -31.53 3.04
C PRO A 123 -0.78 -30.28 3.68
N ASP A 124 -2.10 -30.27 3.84
CA ASP A 124 -2.82 -29.16 4.48
C ASP A 124 -2.28 -28.88 5.88
N GLY A 125 -1.94 -27.61 6.14
CA GLY A 125 -1.45 -27.17 7.44
C GLY A 125 0.05 -27.39 7.68
N LEU A 126 0.80 -27.93 6.71
CA LEU A 126 2.26 -27.94 6.77
C LEU A 126 2.79 -26.52 6.97
N ARG A 127 3.67 -26.36 7.96
CA ARG A 127 4.48 -25.15 8.13
C ARG A 127 5.91 -25.53 8.47
N MET A 128 6.88 -24.74 8.02
CA MET A 128 8.29 -25.05 8.27
C MET A 128 9.17 -23.82 8.18
N ILE A 129 10.32 -23.89 8.88
CA ILE A 129 11.38 -22.89 8.85
C ILE A 129 12.65 -23.50 8.26
N SER A 130 13.38 -22.72 7.47
CA SER A 130 14.75 -23.02 7.04
C SER A 130 15.72 -21.91 7.47
N GLY A 131 16.99 -22.22 7.69
CA GLY A 131 17.98 -21.27 8.23
C GLY A 131 17.90 -21.11 9.75
N ASP A 132 18.61 -20.13 10.32
CA ASP A 132 18.64 -19.89 11.78
C ASP A 132 18.89 -18.40 12.09
N PRO A 133 17.99 -17.70 12.78
CA PRO A 133 18.15 -16.27 13.12
C PRO A 133 19.34 -15.96 14.04
N PHE A 134 19.99 -16.97 14.62
CA PHE A 134 21.15 -16.81 15.49
C PHE A 134 22.47 -17.29 14.88
N ARG A 135 22.47 -17.82 13.66
CA ARG A 135 23.69 -18.30 13.01
C ARG A 135 24.55 -17.13 12.55
N ARG A 136 25.86 -17.20 12.82
CA ARG A 136 26.84 -16.14 12.50
C ARG A 136 28.05 -16.61 11.70
N ASP A 137 28.07 -17.88 11.33
CA ASP A 137 29.16 -18.50 10.60
C ASP A 137 28.68 -19.62 9.67
N TYR A 138 29.52 -19.95 8.70
CA TYR A 138 29.33 -21.10 7.84
C TYR A 138 29.93 -22.35 8.50
N VAL A 139 29.13 -23.41 8.61
CA VAL A 139 29.57 -24.72 9.10
C VAL A 139 29.69 -25.66 7.90
N ASP A 140 30.91 -26.12 7.61
CA ASP A 140 31.18 -27.04 6.50
C ASP A 140 30.49 -28.39 6.72
N GLY A 141 29.86 -28.91 5.66
CA GLY A 141 29.08 -30.15 5.69
C GLY A 141 27.72 -30.04 6.41
N ASP A 142 27.33 -28.87 6.90
CA ASP A 142 26.00 -28.61 7.44
C ASP A 142 25.05 -28.11 6.32
N PRO A 143 24.03 -28.89 5.92
CA PRO A 143 23.10 -28.48 4.88
C PRO A 143 22.33 -27.20 5.22
N ASP A 144 22.13 -26.87 6.51
CA ASP A 144 21.48 -25.63 6.90
C ASP A 144 22.37 -24.40 6.59
N SER A 145 23.71 -24.53 6.63
CA SER A 145 24.61 -23.49 6.13
C SER A 145 24.54 -23.36 4.62
N ALA A 146 24.55 -24.50 3.92
CA ALA A 146 24.56 -24.55 2.46
C ALA A 146 23.22 -24.08 1.85
N ALA A 147 22.13 -24.13 2.63
CA ALA A 147 20.81 -23.71 2.21
C ALA A 147 20.70 -22.22 1.90
N ILE A 148 21.56 -21.38 2.49
CA ILE A 148 21.49 -19.92 2.38
C ILE A 148 22.63 -19.42 1.50
N THR A 149 22.31 -18.74 0.42
CA THR A 149 23.31 -18.12 -0.47
C THR A 149 22.90 -16.73 -0.90
N TYR A 150 23.87 -15.98 -1.42
CA TYR A 150 23.71 -14.64 -1.96
C TYR A 150 24.35 -14.58 -3.34
N VAL A 151 23.67 -13.90 -4.27
CA VAL A 151 24.20 -13.57 -5.58
C VAL A 151 24.13 -12.07 -5.80
N CYS A 152 25.26 -11.49 -6.16
CA CYS A 152 25.38 -10.08 -6.53
C CYS A 152 25.03 -9.94 -8.01
N LEU A 153 23.93 -9.23 -8.31
CA LEU A 153 23.41 -9.14 -9.67
C LEU A 153 24.13 -8.02 -10.42
N ASP A 154 24.68 -8.37 -11.59
CA ASP A 154 25.21 -7.47 -12.60
C ASP A 154 24.90 -8.06 -13.98
N TYR A 155 23.95 -7.46 -14.69
CA TYR A 155 23.48 -7.88 -16.00
C TYR A 155 24.26 -7.24 -17.14
N ASP A 156 25.06 -6.21 -16.84
CA ASP A 156 25.82 -5.45 -17.82
C ASP A 156 27.23 -6.04 -18.04
N ASN A 157 27.73 -6.84 -17.10
CA ASN A 157 29.07 -7.43 -17.16
C ASN A 157 29.06 -8.95 -16.92
N ASP A 158 29.97 -9.66 -17.60
CA ASP A 158 30.20 -11.09 -17.37
C ASP A 158 31.28 -11.28 -16.30
N HIS A 159 30.88 -11.87 -15.17
CA HIS A 159 31.76 -12.17 -14.03
C HIS A 159 32.11 -13.66 -13.92
N SER A 160 31.95 -14.43 -15.01
CA SER A 160 32.24 -15.86 -15.04
C SER A 160 33.66 -16.17 -14.57
N GLY A 161 33.78 -16.89 -13.45
CA GLY A 161 35.05 -17.31 -12.87
C GLY A 161 35.73 -16.25 -11.98
N ASP A 162 35.09 -15.11 -11.74
CA ASP A 162 35.52 -14.16 -10.73
C ASP A 162 35.08 -14.62 -9.34
N ALA A 163 36.04 -14.80 -8.44
CA ALA A 163 35.78 -15.26 -7.08
C ALA A 163 35.05 -14.20 -6.24
N ASP A 164 35.23 -12.91 -6.55
CA ASP A 164 34.57 -11.83 -5.82
C ASP A 164 33.06 -11.82 -6.15
N TRP A 165 32.68 -12.21 -7.36
CA TRP A 165 31.27 -12.24 -7.80
C TRP A 165 30.60 -13.61 -7.64
N ALA A 166 31.35 -14.62 -7.19
CA ALA A 166 30.82 -15.95 -6.98
C ALA A 166 29.69 -15.96 -5.94
N GLU A 167 28.70 -16.83 -6.17
CA GLU A 167 27.68 -17.15 -5.19
C GLU A 167 28.32 -17.58 -3.87
N ARG A 168 27.85 -17.02 -2.74
CA ARG A 168 28.45 -17.22 -1.41
C ARG A 168 27.42 -17.21 -0.30
N ASN A 169 27.77 -17.73 0.87
CA ASN A 169 26.85 -17.83 2.03
C ASN A 169 26.90 -16.60 2.96
N SER A 170 27.63 -15.54 2.58
CA SER A 170 27.77 -14.30 3.34
C SER A 170 27.57 -13.09 2.43
N PHE A 171 27.43 -11.91 3.02
CA PHE A 171 27.35 -10.66 2.26
C PHE A 171 28.58 -10.40 1.39
N PHE A 172 28.34 -9.66 0.30
CA PHE A 172 29.36 -9.13 -0.59
C PHE A 172 30.13 -7.97 0.05
N ASP A 173 31.37 -7.78 -0.38
CA ASP A 173 32.29 -6.73 0.06
C ASP A 173 32.45 -5.60 -0.98
N HIS A 174 31.50 -5.53 -1.90
CA HIS A 174 31.33 -4.49 -2.91
C HIS A 174 29.83 -4.32 -3.22
N ASN A 175 29.47 -3.23 -3.90
CA ASN A 175 28.08 -2.98 -4.27
C ASN A 175 27.61 -3.92 -5.38
N CYS A 176 26.31 -4.26 -5.39
CA CYS A 176 25.68 -5.07 -6.43
C CYS A 176 24.86 -4.18 -7.39
N PRO A 177 25.32 -3.95 -8.63
CA PRO A 177 24.74 -2.96 -9.54
C PRO A 177 23.26 -3.14 -9.88
N ASN A 178 22.77 -4.38 -9.88
CA ASN A 178 21.37 -4.70 -10.19
C ASN A 178 20.64 -5.40 -9.02
N GLY A 179 21.14 -5.21 -7.81
CA GLY A 179 20.54 -5.77 -6.59
C GLY A 179 21.28 -6.98 -6.04
N MET A 180 20.90 -7.37 -4.83
CA MET A 180 21.42 -8.55 -4.16
C MET A 180 20.30 -9.57 -4.02
N ARG A 181 20.49 -10.74 -4.59
CA ARG A 181 19.57 -11.85 -4.48
C ARG A 181 19.94 -12.69 -3.26
N ALA A 182 19.08 -12.69 -2.25
CA ALA A 182 19.18 -13.58 -1.10
C ALA A 182 18.37 -14.87 -1.36
N GLN A 183 18.99 -16.02 -1.12
CA GLN A 183 18.47 -17.31 -1.53
C GLN A 183 18.35 -18.24 -0.32
N ILE A 184 17.26 -19.02 -0.27
CA ILE A 184 17.14 -20.06 0.76
C ILE A 184 16.39 -21.32 0.27
N PHE A 185 16.97 -22.50 0.54
CA PHE A 185 16.33 -23.81 0.32
C PHE A 185 15.62 -24.33 1.57
N PHE A 186 14.55 -25.09 1.37
CA PHE A 186 13.85 -25.82 2.45
C PHE A 186 14.13 -27.32 2.40
N ARG A 187 14.02 -27.95 3.57
CA ARG A 187 13.97 -29.41 3.71
C ARG A 187 12.78 -29.96 2.92
N SER A 188 12.96 -31.10 2.25
CA SER A 188 11.93 -31.67 1.35
C SER A 188 11.54 -33.12 1.66
N CYS A 189 12.08 -33.71 2.72
CA CYS A 189 11.69 -35.03 3.20
C CYS A 189 10.82 -34.88 4.44
N TRP A 190 9.58 -35.34 4.39
CA TRP A 190 8.60 -35.28 5.46
C TRP A 190 8.43 -36.63 6.16
N ASP A 191 8.15 -36.63 7.46
CA ASP A 191 7.93 -37.84 8.27
C ASP A 191 6.63 -38.59 7.94
N GLY A 192 5.74 -37.96 7.16
CA GLY A 192 4.46 -38.52 6.76
C GLY A 192 3.36 -38.39 7.80
N VAL A 193 3.61 -37.70 8.91
CA VAL A 193 2.71 -37.62 10.07
C VAL A 193 2.55 -36.20 10.60
N ASN A 194 3.63 -35.49 10.92
CA ASN A 194 3.59 -34.23 11.65
C ASN A 194 3.64 -33.03 10.71
N LEU A 195 2.60 -32.19 10.73
CA LEU A 195 2.53 -30.98 9.90
C LEU A 195 3.38 -29.82 10.43
N ASP A 196 3.86 -29.96 11.66
CA ASP A 196 4.73 -29.02 12.35
C ASP A 196 5.44 -29.76 13.51
N SER A 197 6.52 -29.18 14.02
CA SER A 197 7.24 -29.63 15.22
C SER A 197 7.52 -28.44 16.13
N ASP A 198 7.86 -28.69 17.40
CA ASP A 198 8.13 -27.59 18.36
C ASP A 198 9.25 -26.63 17.91
N ASP A 199 10.18 -27.11 17.09
CA ASP A 199 11.27 -26.32 16.49
C ASP A 199 10.97 -25.88 15.04
N HIS A 200 9.79 -26.18 14.53
CA HIS A 200 9.30 -25.93 13.17
C HIS A 200 10.20 -26.50 12.05
N LYS A 201 11.05 -27.47 12.39
CA LYS A 201 12.11 -28.00 11.52
C LYS A 201 12.17 -29.53 11.51
N SER A 202 12.14 -30.14 12.69
CA SER A 202 12.46 -31.57 12.89
C SER A 202 11.44 -32.56 12.33
N HIS A 203 10.22 -32.13 12.00
CA HIS A 203 9.24 -32.91 11.22
C HIS A 203 9.62 -33.02 9.72
N MET A 204 10.64 -32.26 9.30
CA MET A 204 11.24 -32.30 7.97
C MET A 204 12.72 -32.71 8.08
N ALA A 205 13.28 -33.23 6.99
CA ALA A 205 14.70 -33.54 6.89
C ALA A 205 15.29 -33.16 5.52
N TRP A 206 16.59 -32.92 5.55
CA TRP A 206 17.39 -32.82 4.32
C TRP A 206 17.48 -34.19 3.64
N PRO A 207 17.39 -34.24 2.30
CA PRO A 207 17.79 -35.41 1.54
C PRO A 207 19.28 -35.74 1.72
N SER A 208 19.72 -36.94 1.32
CA SER A 208 21.11 -37.39 1.52
C SER A 208 22.19 -36.51 0.86
N GLY A 209 21.85 -35.78 -0.20
CA GLY A 209 22.73 -34.81 -0.87
C GLY A 209 22.45 -33.36 -0.46
N GLY A 210 21.72 -33.13 0.63
CA GLY A 210 21.41 -31.78 1.13
C GLY A 210 20.51 -31.00 0.18
N VAL A 211 20.91 -29.75 -0.10
CA VAL A 211 20.17 -28.81 -0.97
C VAL A 211 20.05 -29.28 -2.42
N ASP A 212 20.99 -30.12 -2.87
CA ASP A 212 21.02 -30.63 -4.24
C ASP A 212 20.00 -31.75 -4.49
N GLY A 213 19.44 -32.34 -3.43
CA GLY A 213 18.51 -33.48 -3.49
C GLY A 213 19.18 -34.78 -3.04
N GLY A 214 18.71 -35.93 -3.53
CA GLY A 214 19.17 -37.25 -3.09
C GLY A 214 18.08 -38.01 -2.33
N ASP A 215 18.41 -39.13 -1.70
CA ASP A 215 17.41 -40.01 -1.09
C ASP A 215 16.85 -39.41 0.20
N CYS A 216 15.55 -39.59 0.43
CA CYS A 216 14.96 -39.27 1.72
C CYS A 216 15.37 -40.29 2.79
N PRO A 217 15.71 -39.85 4.02
CA PRO A 217 16.05 -40.77 5.09
C PRO A 217 14.82 -41.57 5.52
N SER A 218 15.02 -42.76 6.08
CA SER A 218 13.92 -43.65 6.49
C SER A 218 13.02 -43.06 7.58
N THR A 219 13.51 -42.09 8.35
CA THR A 219 12.73 -41.33 9.33
C THR A 219 11.80 -40.30 8.69
N HIS A 220 12.10 -39.87 7.46
CA HIS A 220 11.33 -38.88 6.70
C HIS A 220 11.05 -39.38 5.28
N PRO A 221 10.28 -40.47 5.12
CA PRO A 221 10.22 -41.21 3.87
C PRO A 221 9.39 -40.52 2.78
N VAL A 222 8.64 -39.45 3.09
CA VAL A 222 7.75 -38.80 2.13
C VAL A 222 8.44 -37.64 1.45
N ARG A 223 8.67 -37.75 0.14
CA ARG A 223 9.18 -36.65 -0.69
C ARG A 223 8.10 -35.61 -0.95
N LEU A 224 8.30 -34.41 -0.44
CA LEU A 224 7.55 -33.22 -0.85
C LEU A 224 8.31 -32.47 -1.95
N VAL A 225 7.59 -31.64 -2.71
CA VAL A 225 8.22 -30.68 -3.62
C VAL A 225 9.18 -29.79 -2.84
N SER A 226 10.40 -29.57 -3.38
CA SER A 226 11.38 -28.72 -2.70
C SER A 226 11.03 -27.25 -2.96
N LEU A 227 11.06 -26.46 -1.89
CA LEU A 227 10.82 -25.02 -1.94
C LEU A 227 12.16 -24.28 -1.94
N PHE A 228 12.29 -23.28 -2.80
CA PHE A 228 13.46 -22.42 -2.88
C PHE A 228 13.05 -20.97 -3.11
N TYR A 229 13.59 -20.05 -2.32
CA TYR A 229 13.27 -18.62 -2.41
C TYR A 229 14.40 -17.85 -3.08
N GLU A 230 14.02 -16.81 -3.83
CA GLU A 230 14.89 -15.72 -4.21
C GLU A 230 14.22 -14.40 -3.80
N PHE A 231 14.79 -13.68 -2.82
CA PHE A 231 14.39 -12.33 -2.45
C PHE A 231 15.37 -11.34 -3.07
N ILE A 232 14.89 -10.46 -3.94
CA ILE A 232 15.74 -9.50 -4.66
C ILE A 232 15.72 -8.16 -3.94
N TYR A 233 16.79 -7.86 -3.19
CA TYR A 233 16.93 -6.59 -2.48
C TYR A 233 17.54 -5.53 -3.38
N ASN A 234 16.93 -4.34 -3.40
CA ASN A 234 17.37 -3.19 -4.18
C ASN A 234 18.58 -2.48 -3.54
N VAL A 235 19.67 -3.21 -3.30
CA VAL A 235 20.87 -2.66 -2.63
C VAL A 235 21.57 -1.59 -3.48
N GLN A 236 21.38 -1.60 -4.80
CA GLN A 236 21.92 -0.61 -5.73
C GLN A 236 21.39 0.81 -5.45
N ASP A 237 20.23 0.90 -4.78
CA ASP A 237 19.56 2.15 -4.41
C ASP A 237 20.26 2.86 -3.23
N PHE A 238 21.28 2.24 -2.65
CA PHE A 238 21.91 2.67 -1.41
C PHE A 238 23.44 2.82 -1.59
N PRO A 239 24.07 3.72 -0.83
CA PRO A 239 25.52 3.81 -0.80
C PRO A 239 26.15 2.50 -0.32
N PHE A 240 27.34 2.20 -0.83
CA PHE A 240 28.18 1.13 -0.30
C PHE A 240 29.28 1.73 0.59
N ASN A 241 29.40 1.26 1.84
CA ASN A 241 30.30 1.87 2.83
C ASN A 241 31.77 1.50 2.65
N GLY A 242 32.09 0.68 1.64
CA GLY A 242 33.44 0.19 1.36
C GLY A 242 33.70 -1.18 1.96
N ALA A 243 34.62 -1.92 1.33
CA ALA A 243 34.98 -3.27 1.74
C ALA A 243 35.44 -3.32 3.20
N GLY A 244 34.91 -4.29 3.96
CA GLY A 244 35.20 -4.45 5.39
C GLY A 244 34.42 -3.51 6.33
N ASN A 245 33.69 -2.53 5.79
CA ASN A 245 32.74 -1.75 6.56
C ASN A 245 31.34 -2.33 6.43
N THR A 246 30.56 -2.28 7.53
CA THR A 246 29.18 -2.74 7.51
C THR A 246 28.35 -1.86 6.58
N THR A 247 27.71 -2.48 5.59
CA THR A 247 26.75 -1.82 4.68
C THR A 247 25.36 -2.39 4.88
N TRP A 248 25.24 -3.71 4.83
CA TRP A 248 23.96 -4.41 4.94
C TRP A 248 23.82 -5.10 6.29
N VAL A 249 22.61 -5.02 6.83
CA VAL A 249 22.25 -5.56 8.14
C VAL A 249 20.86 -6.18 8.02
N PHE A 250 20.71 -7.46 8.37
CA PHE A 250 19.36 -8.03 8.50
C PHE A 250 18.65 -7.47 9.74
N ALA A 251 17.32 -7.50 9.75
CA ALA A 251 16.49 -7.03 10.85
C ALA A 251 16.84 -7.67 12.22
N THR A 252 17.53 -8.81 12.23
CA THR A 252 18.09 -9.48 13.41
C THR A 252 19.29 -8.75 14.05
N GLY A 253 19.82 -7.71 13.38
CA GLY A 253 21.08 -7.04 13.66
C GLY A 253 22.29 -7.64 12.94
N ASP A 254 22.13 -8.73 12.18
CA ASP A 254 23.23 -9.47 11.57
C ASP A 254 23.92 -8.72 10.42
N THR A 255 25.22 -8.47 10.56
CA THR A 255 26.08 -7.84 9.55
C THR A 255 26.83 -8.83 8.63
N THR A 256 26.58 -10.14 8.75
CA THR A 256 27.32 -11.21 8.05
C THR A 256 26.52 -11.88 6.96
N GLY A 257 25.19 -11.92 7.11
CA GLY A 257 24.25 -12.60 6.22
C GLY A 257 23.88 -14.02 6.66
N TYR A 258 24.49 -14.54 7.73
CA TYR A 258 24.23 -15.91 8.19
C TYR A 258 22.93 -16.09 8.98
N SER A 259 22.33 -15.02 9.51
CA SER A 259 21.07 -15.10 10.27
C SER A 259 19.83 -15.18 9.37
N MET A 260 20.03 -15.21 8.06
CA MET A 260 18.95 -15.36 7.11
C MET A 260 18.17 -16.64 7.40
N HIS A 261 16.86 -16.55 7.28
CA HIS A 261 15.97 -17.69 7.38
C HIS A 261 14.76 -17.43 6.48
N GLY A 262 14.01 -18.49 6.25
CA GLY A 262 12.79 -18.45 5.49
C GLY A 262 11.73 -19.26 6.21
N ASP A 263 10.53 -18.75 6.13
CA ASP A 263 9.36 -19.32 6.76
C ASP A 263 8.32 -19.66 5.70
N PHE A 264 7.55 -20.70 5.95
CA PHE A 264 6.55 -21.20 5.03
C PHE A 264 5.31 -21.67 5.78
N VAL A 265 4.14 -21.21 5.33
CA VAL A 265 2.84 -21.80 5.67
C VAL A 265 2.17 -22.23 4.37
N ASN A 266 1.83 -23.52 4.27
CA ASN A 266 1.11 -24.03 3.13
C ASN A 266 -0.32 -23.46 3.09
N GLY A 267 -0.66 -22.84 1.96
CA GLY A 267 -2.00 -22.36 1.66
C GLY A 267 -2.50 -22.81 0.29
N TRP A 268 -1.84 -23.78 -0.36
CA TRP A 268 -2.43 -24.44 -1.52
C TRP A 268 -3.73 -25.16 -1.12
N PRO A 269 -4.82 -25.00 -1.89
CA PRO A 269 -6.05 -25.72 -1.61
C PRO A 269 -5.85 -27.20 -1.89
N SER A 270 -6.27 -28.05 -0.95
CA SER A 270 -6.28 -29.50 -1.13
C SER A 270 -7.11 -29.92 -2.36
N LEU A 271 -8.19 -29.18 -2.63
CA LEU A 271 -9.02 -29.34 -3.82
C LEU A 271 -9.54 -27.98 -4.31
N ALA A 272 -9.30 -27.65 -5.58
CA ALA A 272 -9.94 -26.55 -6.30
C ALA A 272 -10.52 -27.08 -7.61
N ASN A 273 -11.80 -26.79 -7.87
CA ASN A 273 -12.54 -27.31 -9.04
C ASN A 273 -12.50 -28.84 -9.22
N GLY A 274 -12.38 -29.58 -8.10
CA GLY A 274 -12.40 -31.05 -8.09
C GLY A 274 -11.03 -31.73 -8.18
N GLY A 275 -9.93 -30.98 -8.17
CA GLY A 275 -8.56 -31.48 -8.28
C GLY A 275 -7.57 -30.79 -7.33
N ASN A 276 -6.46 -31.45 -7.00
CA ASN A 276 -5.37 -30.82 -6.24
C ASN A 276 -4.43 -30.13 -7.23
N VAL A 277 -4.57 -28.81 -7.37
CA VAL A 277 -3.90 -28.04 -8.43
C VAL A 277 -2.37 -28.15 -8.33
N LEU A 278 -1.80 -28.15 -7.12
CA LEU A 278 -0.36 -28.30 -6.92
C LEU A 278 0.10 -29.69 -7.34
N GLN A 279 -0.59 -30.75 -6.91
CA GLN A 279 -0.23 -32.12 -7.30
C GLN A 279 -0.38 -32.33 -8.80
N GLU A 280 -1.47 -31.83 -9.40
CA GLU A 280 -1.69 -31.90 -10.84
C GLU A 280 -0.59 -31.18 -11.61
N ALA A 281 -0.12 -30.03 -11.13
CA ALA A 281 1.01 -29.33 -11.72
C ALA A 281 2.32 -30.13 -11.59
N LEU A 282 2.58 -30.75 -10.44
CA LEU A 282 3.75 -31.62 -10.23
C LEU A 282 3.73 -32.85 -11.16
N ASP A 283 2.54 -33.39 -11.44
CA ASP A 283 2.35 -34.58 -12.27
C ASP A 283 2.38 -34.27 -13.78
N GLN A 284 1.85 -33.11 -14.19
CA GLN A 284 1.58 -32.80 -15.60
C GLN A 284 2.54 -31.78 -16.21
N CYS A 285 3.12 -30.89 -15.40
CA CYS A 285 3.97 -29.83 -15.91
C CYS A 285 5.42 -30.30 -15.90
N ASN A 286 6.07 -30.22 -17.06
CA ASN A 286 7.44 -30.71 -17.26
C ASN A 286 8.22 -29.80 -18.21
N GLN A 287 9.46 -30.18 -18.54
CA GLN A 287 10.33 -29.43 -19.46
C GLN A 287 9.67 -29.08 -20.80
N ASP A 288 8.75 -29.91 -21.28
CA ASP A 288 8.11 -29.70 -22.57
C ASP A 288 6.87 -28.79 -22.47
N ASN A 289 6.28 -28.61 -21.27
CA ASN A 289 4.99 -27.93 -21.07
C ASN A 289 4.87 -27.19 -19.70
N GLY A 290 5.89 -26.43 -19.26
CA GLY A 290 5.76 -25.65 -18.01
C GLY A 290 7.03 -25.07 -17.37
N VAL A 291 8.20 -25.18 -18.01
CA VAL A 291 9.47 -24.77 -17.39
C VAL A 291 9.78 -23.28 -17.56
N GLY A 292 10.45 -22.73 -16.54
CA GLY A 292 11.21 -21.48 -16.64
C GLY A 292 10.44 -20.19 -16.35
N GLY A 293 9.25 -20.29 -15.75
CA GLY A 293 8.36 -19.14 -15.50
C GLY A 293 7.27 -18.94 -16.56
N GLU A 294 7.24 -19.76 -17.61
CA GLU A 294 6.17 -19.78 -18.61
C GLU A 294 4.95 -20.57 -18.12
N LEU A 295 4.31 -20.06 -17.06
CA LEU A 295 3.19 -20.72 -16.36
C LEU A 295 2.02 -21.06 -17.30
N ASN A 296 1.84 -20.31 -18.39
CA ASN A 296 0.80 -20.53 -19.40
C ASN A 296 0.91 -21.90 -20.10
N ASN A 297 2.09 -22.50 -20.10
CA ASN A 297 2.30 -23.81 -20.72
C ASN A 297 1.89 -24.97 -19.80
N CYS A 298 1.66 -24.71 -18.51
CA CYS A 298 1.26 -25.69 -17.49
C CYS A 298 -0.28 -25.75 -17.39
N PRO A 299 -0.96 -26.76 -17.97
CA PRO A 299 -2.42 -26.76 -18.09
C PRO A 299 -3.20 -26.65 -16.77
N PRO A 300 -2.77 -27.27 -15.65
CA PRO A 300 -3.39 -27.08 -14.34
C PRO A 300 -3.42 -25.63 -13.84
N PHE A 301 -2.45 -24.81 -14.26
CA PHE A 301 -2.34 -23.41 -13.81
C PHE A 301 -3.10 -22.41 -14.67
N VAL A 302 -3.30 -22.69 -15.96
CA VAL A 302 -3.97 -21.77 -16.91
C VAL A 302 -5.25 -21.13 -16.36
N PRO A 303 -6.16 -21.83 -15.66
CA PRO A 303 -7.38 -21.23 -15.11
C PRO A 303 -7.16 -20.21 -13.99
N TYR A 304 -5.96 -20.16 -13.42
CA TYR A 304 -5.65 -19.45 -12.18
C TYR A 304 -4.56 -18.38 -12.34
N ILE A 305 -3.98 -18.22 -13.52
CA ILE A 305 -2.95 -17.21 -13.79
C ILE A 305 -3.59 -15.82 -13.78
N ASP A 306 -3.16 -14.96 -12.86
CA ASP A 306 -3.59 -13.58 -12.76
C ASP A 306 -2.54 -12.69 -12.06
N SER A 307 -1.54 -12.26 -12.82
CA SER A 307 -0.48 -11.38 -12.31
C SER A 307 -0.98 -9.96 -11.98
N ALA A 308 -2.11 -9.54 -12.54
CA ALA A 308 -2.70 -8.23 -12.29
C ALA A 308 -3.36 -8.21 -10.91
N SER A 309 -4.15 -9.24 -10.58
CA SER A 309 -4.65 -9.45 -9.22
C SER A 309 -3.52 -9.64 -8.21
N ALA A 310 -2.40 -10.27 -8.60
CA ALA A 310 -1.24 -10.44 -7.72
C ALA A 310 -0.63 -9.09 -7.32
N SER A 311 -0.44 -8.19 -8.30
CA SER A 311 0.05 -6.81 -8.09
C SER A 311 -0.92 -5.93 -7.30
N ALA A 312 -2.22 -6.20 -7.40
CA ALA A 312 -3.27 -5.47 -6.69
C ALA A 312 -3.47 -5.92 -5.24
N CYS A 313 -2.85 -7.05 -4.87
CA CYS A 313 -3.12 -7.69 -3.61
C CYS A 313 -2.48 -6.92 -2.45
N LYS A 314 -3.30 -6.59 -1.44
CA LYS A 314 -2.90 -5.89 -0.23
C LYS A 314 -3.31 -6.72 0.99
N PRO A 315 -2.67 -6.53 2.16
CA PRO A 315 -3.01 -7.24 3.40
C PRO A 315 -4.49 -7.15 3.75
N LEU A 316 -4.97 -8.03 4.63
CA LEU A 316 -6.34 -7.96 5.19
C LEU A 316 -6.37 -7.62 6.67
N ASN A 317 -5.32 -8.00 7.40
CA ASN A 317 -5.31 -7.99 8.86
C ASN A 317 -4.44 -6.86 9.43
N LEU A 318 -4.46 -6.74 10.75
CA LEU A 318 -3.67 -5.75 11.45
C LEU A 318 -2.17 -6.05 11.28
N ARG A 319 -1.37 -4.99 11.20
CA ARG A 319 0.08 -5.04 11.24
C ARG A 319 0.60 -4.48 12.55
N VAL A 320 1.89 -4.68 12.83
CA VAL A 320 2.55 -4.01 13.96
C VAL A 320 2.65 -2.50 13.68
N ASP A 321 2.21 -1.68 14.63
CA ASP A 321 2.28 -0.22 14.56
C ASP A 321 3.66 0.27 14.99
N GLU A 322 4.63 0.13 14.09
CA GLU A 322 6.01 0.53 14.32
C GLU A 322 6.62 1.13 13.05
N ASP A 323 7.47 2.12 13.25
CA ASP A 323 8.27 2.67 12.16
C ASP A 323 9.41 1.69 11.80
N ILE A 324 9.30 1.13 10.60
CA ILE A 324 10.23 0.14 10.07
C ILE A 324 11.31 0.73 9.15
N GLY A 325 11.38 2.07 9.01
CA GLY A 325 12.37 2.75 8.17
C GLY A 325 12.11 2.61 6.67
N ASP A 326 10.84 2.57 6.26
CA ASP A 326 10.45 2.54 4.84
C ASP A 326 10.65 3.93 4.20
N GLY A 327 11.63 4.03 3.30
CA GLY A 327 11.96 5.25 2.56
C GLY A 327 12.59 6.37 3.37
N HIS A 328 12.98 6.12 4.62
CA HIS A 328 13.64 7.09 5.49
C HIS A 328 14.47 6.42 6.59
N PHE A 329 15.39 7.18 7.19
CA PHE A 329 16.28 6.66 8.23
C PHE A 329 15.61 6.57 9.61
N ILE A 330 15.86 5.45 10.30
CA ILE A 330 15.52 5.19 11.70
C ILE A 330 16.78 5.02 12.55
N ASN A 331 16.73 5.44 13.81
CA ASN A 331 17.90 5.46 14.69
C ASN A 331 18.20 4.11 15.37
N LYS A 332 17.34 3.11 15.17
CA LYS A 332 17.49 1.74 15.68
C LYS A 332 16.71 0.80 14.79
N LEU A 333 17.15 -0.45 14.66
CA LEU A 333 16.33 -1.49 14.05
C LEU A 333 15.11 -1.76 14.95
N PRO A 334 13.92 -2.04 14.38
CA PRO A 334 12.77 -2.50 15.13
C PRO A 334 13.09 -3.80 15.88
N GLY A 335 12.53 -3.99 17.07
CA GLY A 335 12.90 -5.12 17.93
C GLY A 335 14.16 -4.88 18.77
N ASP A 336 14.53 -5.87 19.58
CA ASP A 336 15.80 -5.87 20.33
C ASP A 336 16.95 -6.34 19.43
N ASN A 337 17.25 -5.55 18.40
CA ASN A 337 18.21 -5.89 17.35
C ASN A 337 19.33 -4.84 17.21
N PRO A 338 20.17 -4.59 18.24
CA PRO A 338 21.38 -3.79 18.04
C PRO A 338 22.28 -4.42 16.99
N LEU A 339 23.14 -3.60 16.38
CA LEU A 339 24.11 -4.05 15.39
C LEU A 339 24.95 -5.21 15.95
N TRP A 340 24.79 -6.39 15.34
CA TRP A 340 25.41 -7.63 15.79
C TRP A 340 26.59 -7.94 14.86
N ILE A 341 27.79 -7.51 15.25
CA ILE A 341 29.00 -7.65 14.45
C ILE A 341 29.72 -8.98 14.76
N GLY A 342 30.15 -9.69 13.72
CA GLY A 342 30.99 -10.90 13.85
C GLY A 342 30.25 -12.11 14.41
N ASN A 343 30.92 -12.97 15.18
CA ASN A 343 30.34 -14.23 15.69
C ASN A 343 30.11 -14.25 17.21
N GLY A 344 30.03 -13.07 17.83
CA GLY A 344 29.77 -12.93 19.26
C GLY A 344 28.33 -13.26 19.65
N THR A 345 28.02 -13.24 20.96
CA THR A 345 26.63 -13.35 21.45
C THR A 345 25.78 -12.20 20.92
N LYS A 346 24.49 -12.46 20.61
CA LYS A 346 23.55 -11.43 20.17
C LYS A 346 23.47 -10.30 21.22
N PRO A 347 23.77 -9.03 20.84
CA PRO A 347 23.65 -7.90 21.74
C PRO A 347 22.18 -7.57 22.03
N THR A 348 21.94 -6.83 23.11
CA THR A 348 20.61 -6.33 23.49
C THR A 348 20.70 -4.85 23.88
N TYR A 349 19.65 -4.08 23.62
CA TYR A 349 19.52 -2.72 24.09
C TYR A 349 19.25 -2.70 25.60
N ALA A 350 19.90 -1.78 26.31
CA ALA A 350 19.65 -1.60 27.73
C ALA A 350 18.20 -1.12 27.98
N ASN A 351 17.44 -1.88 28.77
CA ASN A 351 16.02 -1.62 29.08
C ASN A 351 15.11 -1.64 27.85
N TYR A 352 15.39 -2.50 26.86
CA TYR A 352 14.47 -2.74 25.76
C TYR A 352 13.08 -3.16 26.25
N SER A 353 12.04 -2.63 25.62
CA SER A 353 10.65 -3.03 25.81
C SER A 353 9.85 -2.71 24.55
N ASP A 354 8.92 -3.58 24.19
CA ASP A 354 7.88 -3.32 23.18
C ASP A 354 6.69 -2.52 23.76
N GLU A 355 6.81 -2.00 24.98
CA GLU A 355 5.75 -1.19 25.61
C GLU A 355 5.42 0.04 24.75
N GLY A 356 4.14 0.13 24.34
CA GLY A 356 3.65 1.21 23.47
C GLY A 356 3.59 0.84 21.99
N ILE A 357 4.14 -0.31 21.60
CA ILE A 357 3.97 -0.87 20.25
C ILE A 357 2.73 -1.76 20.26
N GLY A 358 1.79 -1.48 19.36
CA GLY A 358 0.53 -2.19 19.25
C GLY A 358 0.32 -2.81 17.87
N PHE A 359 -0.90 -3.25 17.63
CA PHE A 359 -1.36 -3.61 16.29
C PHE A 359 -2.25 -2.50 15.76
N THR A 360 -2.08 -2.14 14.49
CA THR A 360 -2.88 -1.13 13.80
C THR A 360 -3.39 -1.69 12.49
N ASP A 361 -4.48 -1.12 11.97
CA ASP A 361 -4.94 -1.45 10.63
C ASP A 361 -3.90 -0.96 9.61
N PHE A 362 -3.57 -1.80 8.63
CA PHE A 362 -2.71 -1.40 7.53
C PHE A 362 -3.38 -0.32 6.67
N LYS A 363 -4.72 -0.28 6.65
CA LYS A 363 -5.50 0.81 6.08
C LYS A 363 -5.60 1.94 7.09
N SER A 364 -5.37 3.14 6.60
CA SER A 364 -5.64 4.39 7.29
C SER A 364 -7.09 4.42 7.72
N VAL A 365 -7.30 4.88 8.95
CA VAL A 365 -8.62 5.07 9.54
C VAL A 365 -9.38 6.07 8.68
N ILE A 366 -10.52 5.64 8.15
CA ILE A 366 -11.48 6.51 7.48
C ILE A 366 -12.58 6.92 8.47
N PRO A 367 -13.16 8.13 8.33
CA PRO A 367 -14.29 8.55 9.14
C PRO A 367 -15.47 7.57 9.19
N ASP A 368 -16.13 7.51 10.35
CA ASP A 368 -17.27 6.64 10.60
C ASP A 368 -18.41 6.88 9.58
N GLY A 369 -18.98 5.79 9.08
CA GLY A 369 -20.08 5.82 8.13
C GLY A 369 -19.65 5.82 6.66
N TYR A 370 -18.38 6.13 6.35
CA TYR A 370 -17.84 5.83 5.03
C TYR A 370 -17.51 4.35 4.90
N THR A 371 -17.86 3.78 3.75
CA THR A 371 -17.44 2.45 3.33
C THR A 371 -16.80 2.52 1.96
N GLU A 372 -15.77 1.70 1.72
CA GLU A 372 -15.24 1.50 0.39
C GLU A 372 -16.30 0.84 -0.50
N VAL A 373 -16.58 1.48 -1.63
CA VAL A 373 -17.48 0.95 -2.66
C VAL A 373 -16.71 0.05 -3.63
N GLY A 374 -15.47 0.42 -3.95
CA GLY A 374 -14.56 -0.33 -4.81
C GLY A 374 -13.99 0.52 -5.95
N CYS A 375 -13.37 -0.15 -6.92
CA CYS A 375 -12.77 0.49 -8.09
C CYS A 375 -13.84 0.88 -9.12
N ILE A 376 -13.91 2.15 -9.50
CA ILE A 376 -14.80 2.65 -10.56
C ILE A 376 -13.99 3.29 -11.69
N ALA A 377 -14.55 3.31 -12.90
CA ALA A 377 -13.99 4.08 -14.00
C ALA A 377 -14.25 5.58 -13.81
N GLU A 378 -13.27 6.40 -14.18
CA GLU A 378 -13.53 7.76 -14.63
C GLU A 378 -14.50 7.74 -15.82
N SER A 379 -15.21 8.84 -16.04
CA SER A 379 -16.14 8.92 -17.16
C SER A 379 -15.45 9.18 -18.50
N THR A 380 -16.08 8.74 -19.59
CA THR A 380 -15.67 9.01 -20.98
C THR A 380 -15.81 10.48 -21.41
N THR A 381 -16.51 11.32 -20.65
CA THR A 381 -16.77 12.73 -20.97
C THR A 381 -16.25 13.71 -19.92
N GLY A 382 -15.58 13.24 -18.86
CA GLY A 382 -14.97 14.06 -17.82
C GLY A 382 -14.75 13.32 -16.50
N ARG A 383 -14.42 14.06 -15.44
CA ARG A 383 -14.21 13.49 -14.09
C ARG A 383 -15.50 12.89 -13.52
N ALA A 384 -15.40 11.77 -12.82
CA ALA A 384 -16.49 11.11 -12.11
C ALA A 384 -16.94 11.95 -10.91
N LEU A 385 -15.99 12.56 -10.20
CA LEU A 385 -16.22 13.46 -9.08
C LEU A 385 -15.64 14.84 -9.43
N THR A 386 -16.47 15.88 -9.35
CA THR A 386 -16.15 17.24 -9.86
C THR A 386 -16.21 18.32 -8.79
N GLY A 387 -16.58 17.96 -7.56
CA GLY A 387 -16.66 18.87 -6.43
C GLY A 387 -15.29 19.27 -5.90
N SER A 388 -15.15 19.31 -4.57
CA SER A 388 -13.86 19.65 -3.95
C SER A 388 -12.81 18.60 -4.24
N HIS A 389 -11.58 19.03 -4.49
CA HIS A 389 -10.45 18.14 -4.73
C HIS A 389 -9.14 18.78 -4.25
N PHE A 390 -8.13 17.95 -4.02
CA PHE A 390 -6.75 18.38 -3.79
C PHE A 390 -5.77 17.23 -4.10
N THR A 391 -4.51 17.58 -4.32
CA THR A 391 -3.42 16.62 -4.49
C THR A 391 -2.45 16.78 -3.32
N ALA A 392 -1.96 15.67 -2.77
CA ALA A 392 -0.99 15.71 -1.69
C ALA A 392 0.00 14.54 -1.73
N SER A 393 1.29 14.84 -1.56
CA SER A 393 2.35 13.81 -1.55
C SER A 393 2.25 12.86 -0.36
N ASN A 394 1.48 13.21 0.67
CA ASN A 394 1.22 12.36 1.82
C ASN A 394 -0.16 11.71 1.81
N MET A 395 -0.77 11.51 0.63
CA MET A 395 -2.12 10.97 0.52
C MET A 395 -2.26 9.56 1.11
N THR A 396 -3.36 9.36 1.82
CA THR A 396 -3.88 8.06 2.28
C THR A 396 -5.40 8.06 2.10
N ARG A 397 -6.03 6.88 2.20
CA ARG A 397 -7.49 6.79 2.18
C ARG A 397 -8.14 7.65 3.26
N GLY A 398 -7.62 7.58 4.47
CA GLY A 398 -8.07 8.38 5.62
C GLY A 398 -7.98 9.87 5.37
N ILE A 399 -6.88 10.36 4.78
CA ILE A 399 -6.69 11.78 4.47
C ILE A 399 -7.74 12.29 3.47
N CYS A 400 -7.98 11.55 2.38
CA CYS A 400 -8.97 11.97 1.40
C CYS A 400 -10.39 11.93 1.98
N VAL A 401 -10.77 10.82 2.62
CA VAL A 401 -12.14 10.67 3.15
C VAL A 401 -12.42 11.69 4.26
N SER A 402 -11.44 11.97 5.14
CA SER A 402 -11.57 13.01 6.17
C SER A 402 -11.75 14.41 5.56
N PHE A 403 -11.04 14.71 4.46
CA PHE A 403 -11.22 15.96 3.74
C PHE A 403 -12.63 16.07 3.15
N CYS A 404 -13.14 15.00 2.51
CA CYS A 404 -14.48 15.02 1.93
C CYS A 404 -15.57 15.12 3.00
N GLU A 405 -15.43 14.40 4.11
CA GLU A 405 -16.33 14.49 5.25
C GLU A 405 -16.35 15.91 5.86
N ALA A 406 -15.18 16.51 6.09
CA ALA A 406 -15.07 17.88 6.62
C ALA A 406 -15.74 18.93 5.72
N ASN A 407 -15.87 18.62 4.42
CA ASN A 407 -16.59 19.44 3.45
C ASN A 407 -18.05 18.97 3.19
N GLY A 408 -18.50 17.95 3.91
CA GLY A 408 -19.88 17.44 3.88
C GLY A 408 -20.23 16.53 2.71
N TYR A 409 -19.25 16.05 1.93
CA TYR A 409 -19.49 15.28 0.70
C TYR A 409 -19.69 13.79 0.97
N PRO A 410 -20.82 13.16 0.61
CA PRO A 410 -21.04 11.72 0.81
C PRO A 410 -20.09 10.85 -0.03
N LEU A 411 -19.57 11.35 -1.15
CA LEU A 411 -18.63 10.62 -1.99
C LEU A 411 -17.21 11.17 -1.82
N ALA A 412 -16.26 10.26 -1.66
CA ALA A 412 -14.84 10.51 -1.76
C ALA A 412 -14.24 9.52 -2.77
N GLY A 413 -13.31 9.95 -3.61
CA GLY A 413 -12.63 9.12 -4.58
C GLY A 413 -11.17 9.50 -4.65
N ILE A 414 -10.31 8.51 -4.73
CA ILE A 414 -8.86 8.72 -4.85
C ILE A 414 -8.40 8.20 -6.20
N GLU A 415 -7.67 9.03 -6.93
CA GLU A 415 -7.05 8.74 -8.22
C GLU A 415 -5.54 8.96 -8.11
N TYR A 416 -4.75 8.29 -8.96
CA TYR A 416 -3.30 8.50 -9.09
C TYR A 416 -2.43 8.36 -7.82
N GLY A 417 -2.94 7.76 -6.75
CA GLY A 417 -2.18 7.57 -5.51
C GLY A 417 -2.12 8.82 -4.62
N ASP A 418 -2.25 10.02 -5.20
CA ASP A 418 -2.11 11.32 -4.52
C ASP A 418 -3.23 12.32 -4.75
N GLU A 419 -4.22 12.03 -5.60
CA GLU A 419 -5.32 12.94 -5.92
C GLU A 419 -6.62 12.54 -5.22
N CYS A 420 -7.18 13.45 -4.43
CA CYS A 420 -8.46 13.26 -3.76
C CYS A 420 -9.55 14.09 -4.42
N TYR A 421 -10.72 13.48 -4.64
CA TYR A 421 -11.90 14.10 -5.20
C TYR A 421 -13.13 13.82 -4.35
N CYS A 422 -14.01 14.81 -4.22
CA CYS A 422 -15.24 14.72 -3.44
C CYS A 422 -16.43 15.18 -4.27
N ASP A 423 -17.60 14.57 -4.10
CA ASP A 423 -18.83 15.06 -4.71
C ASP A 423 -20.08 14.59 -3.95
N PHE A 424 -21.24 15.15 -4.30
CA PHE A 424 -22.54 14.68 -3.84
C PHE A 424 -23.10 13.60 -4.76
N GLU A 425 -22.63 13.55 -6.00
CA GLU A 425 -23.09 12.61 -7.01
C GLU A 425 -21.96 12.28 -7.98
N MET A 426 -22.00 11.07 -8.56
CA MET A 426 -21.12 10.73 -9.68
C MET A 426 -21.65 11.39 -10.94
N ARG A 427 -20.76 11.97 -11.74
CA ARG A 427 -21.09 12.70 -12.96
C ARG A 427 -20.56 12.03 -14.22
N ASN A 428 -20.96 12.61 -15.35
CA ASN A 428 -20.45 12.29 -16.67
C ASN A 428 -20.68 10.82 -17.09
N GLY A 429 -21.55 10.07 -16.40
CA GLY A 429 -21.82 8.66 -16.70
C GLY A 429 -20.93 7.68 -15.94
N ALA A 430 -20.15 8.15 -14.96
CA ALA A 430 -19.56 7.28 -13.95
C ALA A 430 -20.67 6.62 -13.11
N SER A 431 -20.44 5.37 -12.71
CA SER A 431 -21.39 4.58 -11.94
C SER A 431 -20.67 3.67 -10.95
N ASN A 432 -21.32 3.42 -9.81
CA ASN A 432 -20.90 2.45 -8.80
C ASN A 432 -21.61 1.09 -8.96
N THR A 433 -22.46 0.92 -9.98
CA THR A 433 -23.12 -0.36 -10.28
C THR A 433 -22.24 -1.31 -11.08
N THR A 434 -21.19 -0.79 -11.71
CA THR A 434 -20.25 -1.55 -12.53
C THR A 434 -18.86 -1.32 -11.96
N LEU A 435 -18.50 -2.12 -10.97
CA LEU A 435 -17.15 -2.08 -10.40
C LEU A 435 -16.17 -2.72 -11.37
N LEU A 436 -15.00 -2.09 -11.50
CA LEU A 436 -13.87 -2.65 -12.22
C LEU A 436 -13.16 -3.69 -11.35
N ALA A 437 -12.37 -4.56 -11.99
CA ALA A 437 -11.44 -5.41 -11.27
C ALA A 437 -10.46 -4.56 -10.45
N SER A 438 -10.12 -4.99 -9.24
CA SER A 438 -9.30 -4.24 -8.27
C SER A 438 -7.93 -3.86 -8.80
N GLU A 439 -7.38 -4.64 -9.74
CA GLU A 439 -6.15 -4.33 -10.46
C GLU A 439 -6.17 -3.01 -11.23
N ASN A 440 -7.36 -2.52 -11.62
CA ASN A 440 -7.46 -1.22 -12.27
C ASN A 440 -7.31 -0.06 -11.26
N CYS A 441 -7.38 -0.34 -9.96
CA CYS A 441 -7.16 0.64 -8.90
C CYS A 441 -6.03 0.18 -7.95
N ASN A 442 -4.96 -0.43 -8.48
CA ASN A 442 -3.86 -0.98 -7.69
C ASN A 442 -2.73 0.02 -7.38
N LEU A 443 -2.89 1.30 -7.75
CA LEU A 443 -1.86 2.28 -7.49
C LEU A 443 -1.79 2.56 -6.00
N ALA A 444 -0.59 2.44 -5.44
CA ALA A 444 -0.40 2.64 -4.01
C ALA A 444 -0.64 4.11 -3.61
N CYS A 445 -1.18 4.33 -2.41
CA CYS A 445 -1.27 5.67 -1.85
C CYS A 445 0.12 6.23 -1.57
N SER A 446 0.37 7.52 -1.85
CA SER A 446 1.72 8.09 -1.75
C SER A 446 2.33 8.06 -0.34
N ALA A 447 1.51 8.04 0.73
CA ALA A 447 1.99 7.85 2.10
C ALA A 447 1.63 6.49 2.71
N ASN A 448 1.01 5.58 1.95
CA ASN A 448 0.79 4.22 2.43
C ASN A 448 0.80 3.22 1.27
N SER A 449 1.94 2.54 1.13
CA SER A 449 2.18 1.53 0.09
C SER A 449 1.26 0.30 0.19
N ASN A 450 0.65 0.08 1.36
CA ASN A 450 -0.27 -1.04 1.63
C ASN A 450 -1.73 -0.70 1.29
N GLU A 451 -2.01 0.50 0.82
CA GLU A 451 -3.35 0.93 0.41
C GLU A 451 -3.43 1.17 -1.09
N ASN A 452 -4.58 0.83 -1.67
CA ASN A 452 -4.92 1.10 -3.06
C ASN A 452 -5.68 2.45 -3.18
N CYS A 453 -5.12 3.38 -3.95
CA CYS A 453 -5.57 4.76 -4.14
C CYS A 453 -5.82 5.09 -5.62
N GLY A 454 -6.69 4.29 -6.26
CA GLY A 454 -7.09 4.49 -7.65
C GLY A 454 -6.08 3.96 -8.66
N GLY A 455 -6.16 4.47 -9.88
CA GLY A 455 -5.30 4.10 -11.00
C GLY A 455 -5.47 5.08 -12.16
N PHE A 456 -5.00 4.70 -13.35
CA PHE A 456 -5.15 5.55 -14.54
C PHE A 456 -6.62 5.60 -14.96
N SER A 457 -7.25 6.77 -14.86
CA SER A 457 -8.68 6.96 -15.19
C SER A 457 -9.62 6.09 -14.36
N THR A 458 -9.26 5.80 -13.11
CA THR A 458 -10.03 4.94 -12.21
C THR A 458 -9.88 5.40 -10.76
N LEU A 459 -10.98 5.38 -10.00
CA LEU A 459 -11.00 5.82 -8.61
C LEU A 459 -11.28 4.67 -7.66
N THR A 460 -10.56 4.62 -6.53
CA THR A 460 -11.05 3.92 -5.35
C THR A 460 -12.15 4.78 -4.73
N LEU A 461 -13.42 4.38 -4.87
CA LEU A 461 -14.58 5.14 -4.42
C LEU A 461 -14.97 4.75 -2.99
N PHE A 462 -15.35 5.75 -2.20
CA PHE A 462 -15.92 5.66 -0.87
C PHE A 462 -17.25 6.38 -0.84
N ASN A 463 -18.16 5.87 -0.01
CA ASN A 463 -19.49 6.44 0.14
C ASN A 463 -19.90 6.44 1.61
N ASN A 464 -20.44 7.55 2.07
CA ASN A 464 -21.18 7.67 3.31
C ASN A 464 -22.64 7.99 3.03
N PRO A 465 -23.53 6.98 3.02
CA PRO A 465 -24.94 7.17 2.72
C PRO A 465 -25.67 8.12 3.67
N SER A 466 -25.16 8.32 4.89
CA SER A 466 -25.78 9.18 5.89
C SER A 466 -25.61 10.68 5.61
N LEU A 467 -24.62 11.04 4.77
CA LEU A 467 -24.36 12.41 4.35
C LEU A 467 -25.16 12.83 3.12
N TYR A 468 -25.83 11.89 2.43
CA TYR A 468 -26.85 12.29 1.46
C TYR A 468 -27.96 13.01 2.22
N SER A 469 -28.07 14.32 1.99
CA SER A 469 -29.21 15.09 2.44
C SER A 469 -30.48 14.36 2.02
N THR A 470 -31.23 13.84 2.99
CA THR A 470 -32.63 13.45 2.79
C THR A 470 -33.42 14.74 2.58
N PHE A 471 -33.30 15.34 1.40
CA PHE A 471 -34.04 16.53 1.04
C PHE A 471 -35.48 16.14 0.75
N THR A 472 -36.30 16.11 1.80
CA THR A 472 -37.76 16.06 1.63
C THR A 472 -38.23 17.41 1.10
N TYR A 473 -38.67 17.44 -0.15
CA TYR A 473 -39.34 18.59 -0.75
C TYR A 473 -40.54 19.01 0.12
N PRO A 474 -40.91 20.31 0.16
CA PRO A 474 -42.16 20.74 0.77
C PRO A 474 -43.34 19.93 0.22
N ALA A 475 -44.30 19.59 1.09
CA ALA A 475 -45.41 18.72 0.73
C ALA A 475 -46.13 19.19 -0.55
N GLY A 476 -46.28 18.28 -1.51
CA GLY A 476 -46.91 18.55 -2.80
C GLY A 476 -45.95 18.96 -3.92
N TRP A 477 -44.67 19.20 -3.64
CA TRP A 477 -43.65 19.43 -4.66
C TRP A 477 -42.90 18.14 -5.03
N THR A 478 -42.65 17.97 -6.32
CA THR A 478 -41.81 16.89 -6.87
C THR A 478 -40.79 17.47 -7.85
N SER A 479 -39.62 16.84 -7.95
CA SER A 479 -38.66 17.16 -9.01
C SER A 479 -39.31 17.00 -10.39
N TYR A 480 -39.00 17.95 -11.28
CA TYR A 480 -39.42 17.96 -12.69
C TYR A 480 -38.21 17.86 -13.64
N GLY A 481 -36.99 17.78 -13.09
CA GLY A 481 -35.74 17.58 -13.82
C GLY A 481 -35.07 18.86 -14.32
N CYS A 482 -33.97 18.67 -15.05
CA CYS A 482 -33.21 19.75 -15.69
C CYS A 482 -33.87 20.20 -17.00
N MET A 483 -34.12 21.50 -17.14
CA MET A 483 -34.80 22.07 -18.30
C MET A 483 -33.94 23.15 -18.96
N THR A 484 -33.98 23.25 -20.30
CA THR A 484 -33.36 24.37 -21.01
C THR A 484 -34.16 25.64 -20.82
N GLU A 485 -33.50 26.79 -21.01
CA GLU A 485 -34.21 28.01 -21.35
C GLU A 485 -35.07 27.87 -22.62
N ALA A 486 -36.05 28.76 -22.78
CA ALA A 486 -36.95 28.75 -23.94
C ALA A 486 -36.33 29.46 -25.16
N THR A 487 -36.93 29.28 -26.34
CA THR A 487 -36.42 29.95 -27.56
C THR A 487 -36.69 31.45 -27.49
N ASN A 488 -35.63 32.26 -27.30
CA ASN A 488 -35.68 33.72 -27.14
C ASN A 488 -36.55 34.22 -25.96
N ALA A 489 -36.71 33.42 -24.91
CA ALA A 489 -37.51 33.76 -23.74
C ALA A 489 -37.06 32.98 -22.50
N ARG A 490 -37.54 33.40 -21.31
CA ARG A 490 -37.38 32.61 -20.08
C ARG A 490 -38.30 31.38 -20.09
N ALA A 491 -37.77 30.22 -19.72
CA ALA A 491 -38.51 28.98 -19.56
C ALA A 491 -39.66 29.15 -18.57
N LEU A 492 -39.38 29.77 -17.41
CA LEU A 492 -40.37 30.13 -16.39
C LEU A 492 -40.38 31.66 -16.23
N GLY A 493 -41.24 32.33 -17.01
CA GLY A 493 -41.17 33.78 -17.18
C GLY A 493 -42.11 34.64 -16.33
N MET A 494 -42.86 34.09 -15.38
CA MET A 494 -43.95 34.82 -14.71
C MET A 494 -43.50 35.62 -13.48
N TYR A 495 -42.64 35.02 -12.65
CA TYR A 495 -42.06 35.67 -11.48
C TYR A 495 -40.63 35.21 -11.32
N SER A 496 -39.76 36.10 -10.84
CA SER A 496 -38.38 35.75 -10.54
C SER A 496 -37.78 36.62 -9.45
N PHE A 497 -36.80 36.07 -8.76
CA PHE A 497 -35.97 36.79 -7.81
C PHE A 497 -34.58 36.17 -7.73
N THR A 498 -33.62 36.93 -7.24
CA THR A 498 -32.26 36.46 -6.97
C THR A 498 -31.96 36.55 -5.48
N SER A 499 -31.19 35.60 -4.96
CA SER A 499 -30.80 35.55 -3.55
C SER A 499 -29.45 34.85 -3.41
N SER A 500 -28.55 35.43 -2.62
CA SER A 500 -27.33 34.74 -2.20
C SER A 500 -27.63 33.53 -1.31
N SER A 501 -28.82 33.47 -0.71
CA SER A 501 -29.30 32.34 0.09
C SER A 501 -30.21 31.39 -0.71
N MET A 502 -30.11 31.37 -2.04
CA MET A 502 -30.97 30.53 -2.87
C MET A 502 -30.85 29.04 -2.54
N THR A 503 -31.98 28.35 -2.49
CA THR A 503 -32.10 26.89 -2.43
C THR A 503 -33.35 26.47 -3.23
N PRO A 504 -33.43 25.24 -3.76
CA PRO A 504 -34.67 24.67 -4.28
C PRO A 504 -35.87 24.90 -3.36
N GLN A 505 -35.71 24.71 -2.05
CA GLN A 505 -36.79 24.90 -1.08
C GLN A 505 -37.25 26.36 -1.02
N LEU A 506 -36.32 27.31 -0.97
CA LEU A 506 -36.66 28.73 -0.97
C LEU A 506 -37.40 29.11 -2.25
N CYS A 507 -36.95 28.62 -3.41
CA CYS A 507 -37.58 28.89 -4.69
C CYS A 507 -39.00 28.30 -4.76
N MET A 508 -39.18 27.02 -4.41
CA MET A 508 -40.50 26.35 -4.37
C MET A 508 -41.49 27.06 -3.44
N ASN A 509 -41.08 27.38 -2.20
CA ASN A 509 -41.94 28.05 -1.22
C ASN A 509 -42.39 29.44 -1.71
N THR A 510 -41.49 30.19 -2.33
CA THR A 510 -41.81 31.51 -2.89
C THR A 510 -42.74 31.36 -4.10
N CYS A 511 -42.43 30.47 -5.05
CA CYS A 511 -43.30 30.22 -6.20
C CYS A 511 -44.71 29.78 -5.77
N GLN A 512 -44.82 28.96 -4.73
CA GLN A 512 -46.10 28.55 -4.16
C GLN A 512 -46.85 29.74 -3.55
N THR A 513 -46.16 30.59 -2.79
CA THR A 513 -46.74 31.79 -2.15
C THR A 513 -47.25 32.78 -3.21
N GLU A 514 -46.54 32.89 -4.32
CA GLU A 514 -46.91 33.72 -5.47
C GLU A 514 -47.95 33.05 -6.40
N GLY A 515 -48.39 31.82 -6.09
CA GLY A 515 -49.47 31.13 -6.81
C GLY A 515 -49.06 30.43 -8.11
N TYR A 516 -47.79 30.03 -8.23
CA TYR A 516 -47.25 29.31 -9.40
C TYR A 516 -47.01 27.83 -9.11
N ILE A 517 -47.28 26.98 -10.11
CA ILE A 517 -47.14 25.51 -9.98
C ILE A 517 -45.80 24.96 -10.45
N TYR A 518 -44.94 25.77 -11.07
CA TYR A 518 -43.56 25.42 -11.40
C TYR A 518 -42.59 26.39 -10.74
N SER A 519 -41.48 25.83 -10.25
CA SER A 519 -40.31 26.59 -9.81
C SER A 519 -39.08 26.08 -10.55
N GLY A 520 -38.11 26.95 -10.79
CA GLY A 520 -36.83 26.60 -11.40
C GLY A 520 -35.72 27.48 -10.87
N THR A 521 -34.64 26.86 -10.41
CA THR A 521 -33.43 27.58 -9.98
C THR A 521 -32.40 27.58 -11.09
N GLU A 522 -31.74 28.71 -11.31
CA GLU A 522 -30.70 28.89 -12.32
C GLU A 522 -29.50 29.65 -11.74
N TYR A 523 -28.33 29.44 -12.33
CA TYR A 523 -27.12 30.25 -12.10
C TYR A 523 -26.78 30.44 -10.61
N SER A 524 -26.92 29.35 -9.83
CA SER A 524 -26.71 29.27 -8.37
C SER A 524 -27.64 30.11 -7.50
N THR A 525 -28.10 31.27 -7.96
CA THR A 525 -28.70 32.31 -7.11
C THR A 525 -30.05 32.80 -7.61
N GLU A 526 -30.50 32.34 -8.76
CA GLU A 526 -31.71 32.82 -9.42
C GLU A 526 -32.85 31.81 -9.25
N CYS A 527 -34.07 32.33 -9.06
CA CYS A 527 -35.30 31.55 -9.01
C CYS A 527 -36.30 32.11 -9.99
N TYR A 528 -37.01 31.20 -10.66
CA TYR A 528 -38.01 31.48 -11.67
C TYR A 528 -39.27 30.67 -11.41
N CYS A 529 -40.43 31.29 -11.59
CA CYS A 529 -41.74 30.68 -11.36
C CYS A 529 -42.65 30.90 -12.57
N ALA A 530 -43.49 29.90 -12.87
CA ALA A 530 -44.56 30.03 -13.84
C ALA A 530 -45.64 28.95 -13.64
N ASN A 531 -46.72 29.04 -14.43
CA ASN A 531 -47.73 27.98 -14.51
C ASN A 531 -47.55 27.06 -15.73
N SER A 532 -46.61 27.39 -16.60
CA SER A 532 -46.26 26.61 -17.78
C SER A 532 -44.85 26.99 -18.25
N PHE A 533 -44.19 26.08 -18.95
CA PHE A 533 -42.95 26.38 -19.67
C PHE A 533 -43.24 27.17 -20.95
N SER A 534 -42.41 28.18 -21.24
CA SER A 534 -42.44 28.90 -22.51
C SER A 534 -42.03 27.98 -23.68
N ALA A 535 -42.54 28.28 -24.89
CA ALA A 535 -42.29 27.47 -26.07
C ALA A 535 -40.79 27.34 -26.40
N GLY A 536 -40.34 26.11 -26.62
CA GLY A 536 -38.95 25.78 -26.93
C GLY A 536 -38.07 25.42 -25.73
N SER A 537 -38.60 25.48 -24.49
CA SER A 537 -37.95 24.83 -23.34
C SER A 537 -38.16 23.31 -23.42
N VAL A 538 -37.08 22.55 -23.30
CA VAL A 538 -37.07 21.08 -23.38
C VAL A 538 -36.23 20.50 -22.23
N ALA A 539 -36.41 19.21 -21.97
CA ALA A 539 -35.55 18.50 -21.01
C ALA A 539 -34.08 18.55 -21.47
N ALA A 540 -33.19 18.82 -20.53
CA ALA A 540 -31.75 18.80 -20.71
C ALA A 540 -31.14 17.63 -19.92
N ASP A 541 -29.87 17.34 -20.20
CA ASP A 541 -29.12 16.42 -19.38
C ASP A 541 -28.94 16.98 -17.96
N GLU A 542 -29.16 16.17 -16.93
CA GLU A 542 -29.08 16.59 -15.52
C GLU A 542 -27.70 17.16 -15.17
N SER A 543 -26.61 16.72 -15.82
CA SER A 543 -25.26 17.28 -15.65
C SER A 543 -25.17 18.76 -16.03
N SER A 544 -26.08 19.23 -16.88
CA SER A 544 -26.17 20.63 -17.29
C SER A 544 -26.76 21.53 -16.19
N CYS A 545 -27.35 20.95 -15.14
CA CYS A 545 -27.92 21.63 -13.97
C CYS A 545 -27.10 21.40 -12.69
N SER A 546 -25.77 21.51 -12.78
CA SER A 546 -24.81 21.12 -11.73
C SER A 546 -24.26 22.27 -10.88
N MET A 547 -24.71 23.51 -11.04
CA MET A 547 -24.22 24.63 -10.25
C MET A 547 -24.74 24.55 -8.80
N ALA A 548 -23.83 24.55 -7.83
CA ALA A 548 -24.18 24.56 -6.41
C ALA A 548 -24.99 25.82 -6.05
N CYS A 549 -26.00 25.68 -5.21
CA CYS A 549 -26.83 26.81 -4.81
C CYS A 549 -26.06 27.86 -4.00
N GLY A 550 -26.57 29.09 -3.98
CA GLY A 550 -26.04 30.18 -3.18
C GLY A 550 -26.16 29.90 -1.68
N GLY A 551 -27.34 29.46 -1.25
CA GLY A 551 -27.69 29.27 0.17
C GLY A 551 -27.45 27.88 0.73
N ASP A 552 -27.23 26.89 -0.13
CA ASP A 552 -26.86 25.55 0.28
C ASP A 552 -25.97 24.90 -0.79
N LYS A 553 -24.68 24.72 -0.47
CA LYS A 553 -23.72 24.12 -1.42
C LYS A 553 -23.96 22.63 -1.65
N LEU A 554 -24.81 22.00 -0.83
CA LEU A 554 -25.21 20.60 -0.94
C LEU A 554 -26.37 20.38 -1.94
N GLN A 555 -26.94 21.45 -2.50
CA GLN A 555 -28.06 21.40 -3.46
C GLN A 555 -27.66 21.99 -4.81
N THR A 556 -28.28 21.50 -5.90
CA THR A 556 -28.08 22.04 -7.26
C THR A 556 -29.11 23.11 -7.60
N CYS A 557 -28.65 24.19 -8.22
CA CYS A 557 -29.43 25.36 -8.62
C CYS A 557 -29.18 25.72 -10.08
N GLY A 558 -29.38 24.75 -10.97
CA GLY A 558 -29.32 24.92 -12.42
C GLY A 558 -27.91 25.05 -12.98
N GLY A 559 -27.80 25.78 -14.09
CA GLY A 559 -26.59 25.96 -14.88
C GLY A 559 -26.73 27.16 -15.82
N SER A 560 -25.78 27.35 -16.74
CA SER A 560 -25.90 28.40 -17.76
C SER A 560 -27.01 28.07 -18.76
N ASN A 561 -28.11 28.82 -18.76
CA ASN A 561 -29.32 28.57 -19.56
C ASN A 561 -30.00 27.22 -19.23
N ARG A 562 -29.92 26.78 -17.97
CA ARG A 562 -30.35 25.45 -17.49
C ARG A 562 -30.97 25.57 -16.11
N LEU A 563 -32.21 25.12 -15.96
CA LEU A 563 -32.96 25.24 -14.71
C LEU A 563 -33.13 23.87 -14.05
N THR A 564 -32.78 23.75 -12.77
CA THR A 564 -33.26 22.63 -11.94
C THR A 564 -34.71 22.93 -11.58
N THR A 565 -35.67 22.15 -12.09
CA THR A 565 -37.09 22.48 -11.98
C THR A 565 -37.89 21.53 -11.10
N PHE A 566 -38.97 22.06 -10.51
CA PHE A 566 -39.90 21.36 -9.65
C PHE A 566 -41.33 21.71 -10.03
N LYS A 567 -42.25 20.79 -9.72
CA LYS A 567 -43.68 20.94 -9.99
C LYS A 567 -44.49 20.70 -8.72
N PHE A 568 -45.47 21.55 -8.49
CA PHE A 568 -46.45 21.41 -7.43
C PHE A 568 -47.69 20.66 -7.94
N ASP A 569 -48.12 19.62 -7.22
CA ASP A 569 -49.38 18.92 -7.47
C ASP A 569 -50.47 19.37 -6.47
N ILE A 570 -51.49 20.04 -6.99
CA ILE A 570 -52.61 20.57 -6.22
C ILE A 570 -53.43 19.45 -5.54
N ASN A 571 -53.38 18.22 -6.05
CA ASN A 571 -54.20 17.10 -5.56
C ASN A 571 -53.55 16.37 -4.37
N THR A 572 -52.23 16.42 -4.23
CA THR A 572 -51.51 15.77 -3.12
C THR A 572 -51.50 16.64 -1.86
N ALA A 573 -51.53 17.97 -1.99
CA ALA A 573 -51.60 18.92 -0.86
C ALA A 573 -53.00 19.00 -0.21
N SER A 574 -54.08 18.69 -0.96
CA SER A 574 -55.46 18.76 -0.45
C SER A 574 -55.85 17.53 0.41
N SER A 575 -55.04 16.47 0.39
CA SER A 575 -55.32 15.21 1.09
C SER A 575 -54.91 15.22 2.57
N SER A 576 -54.19 16.25 3.02
CA SER A 576 -53.77 16.44 4.43
C SER A 576 -54.68 17.38 5.23
N SER A 577 -55.73 17.94 4.61
CA SER A 577 -56.60 18.95 5.24
C SER A 577 -58.06 18.50 5.47
N SER A 578 -58.38 17.21 5.29
CA SER A 578 -59.74 16.68 5.42
C SER A 578 -59.92 15.71 6.58
N ILE A 579 -59.87 16.23 7.82
CA ILE A 579 -60.63 15.65 8.93
C ILE A 579 -61.42 16.79 9.61
N THR A 580 -62.55 17.18 9.02
CA THR A 580 -63.52 18.06 9.65
C THR A 580 -64.51 17.25 10.49
N ALA A 581 -64.57 17.62 11.77
CA ALA A 581 -65.78 17.86 12.54
C ALA A 581 -66.96 16.89 12.34
N SER A 582 -67.06 15.90 13.23
CA SER A 582 -68.34 15.42 13.76
C SER A 582 -68.17 15.00 15.21
N ALA A 583 -68.60 15.89 16.12
CA ALA A 583 -69.40 15.59 17.33
C ALA A 583 -69.30 16.78 18.29
N ILE A 584 -70.40 17.54 18.37
CA ILE A 584 -70.67 18.58 19.36
C ILE A 584 -71.21 17.93 20.64
N GLN A 585 -70.71 18.42 21.79
CA GLN A 585 -71.26 18.41 23.15
C GLN A 585 -71.68 17.09 23.80
N THR A 586 -71.09 16.75 24.96
CA THR A 586 -71.73 17.01 26.27
C THR A 586 -70.76 16.91 27.47
N SER A 587 -70.87 17.89 28.38
CA SER A 587 -70.71 17.87 29.86
C SER A 587 -69.54 17.08 30.50
N LEU A 588 -68.53 17.75 31.09
CA LEU A 588 -68.47 18.37 32.44
C LEU A 588 -68.09 17.39 33.58
N GLN A 589 -67.22 17.92 34.46
CA GLN A 589 -66.78 17.48 35.81
C GLN A 589 -65.57 16.52 35.86
N ASP A 590 -64.50 16.77 36.63
CA ASP A 590 -64.21 17.87 37.56
C ASP A 590 -62.69 17.95 37.88
N LYS A 591 -62.25 19.17 38.19
CA LYS A 591 -61.19 19.63 39.14
C LYS A 591 -59.92 18.79 39.40
N ALA A 592 -58.74 19.36 39.10
CA ALA A 592 -57.84 20.15 40.00
C ALA A 592 -56.72 19.26 40.59
N ALA A 593 -55.44 19.62 40.73
CA ALA A 593 -54.69 20.89 40.83
C ALA A 593 -53.27 20.65 40.22
N THR A 594 -52.57 21.58 39.53
CA THR A 594 -51.83 22.78 40.04
C THR A 594 -50.86 22.38 41.17
N THR A 595 -49.52 22.49 41.15
CA THR A 595 -48.50 23.11 40.27
C THR A 595 -47.10 22.75 40.83
N LEU A 596 -46.07 22.83 39.98
CA LEU A 596 -44.66 23.25 40.24
C LEU A 596 -43.79 22.46 41.23
N THR A 597 -42.58 22.03 40.81
CA THR A 597 -41.34 22.81 41.00
C THR A 597 -40.11 22.13 40.37
N VAL A 598 -39.10 22.97 40.17
CA VAL A 598 -37.87 22.87 39.40
C VAL A 598 -36.69 22.28 40.21
N SER A 599 -35.68 21.81 39.47
CA SER A 599 -34.23 21.72 39.76
C SER A 599 -33.60 20.44 40.33
N ALA A 600 -32.74 19.89 39.47
CA ALA A 600 -31.30 19.62 39.62
C ALA A 600 -30.79 18.91 40.88
N VAL A 601 -30.16 17.73 40.69
CA VAL A 601 -29.01 17.29 41.51
C VAL A 601 -28.04 16.43 40.69
N SER A 602 -26.77 16.74 40.90
CA SER A 602 -25.53 16.12 40.44
C SER A 602 -25.35 14.64 40.82
N SER A 603 -24.59 13.92 39.99
CA SER A 603 -24.10 12.57 40.23
C SER A 603 -22.72 12.59 40.94
N THR A 604 -22.61 11.82 42.02
CA THR A 604 -21.34 11.31 42.53
C THR A 604 -21.46 9.82 42.84
N SER A 605 -20.34 9.17 42.64
CA SER A 605 -19.97 7.76 42.65
C SER A 605 -20.19 7.02 43.99
N SER A 606 -20.39 5.69 43.92
CA SER A 606 -19.48 4.69 44.52
C SER A 606 -20.05 3.25 44.54
N THR A 607 -19.20 2.32 44.06
CA THR A 607 -18.89 0.93 44.51
C THR A 607 -19.95 -0.05 45.02
N SER A 608 -19.85 -1.31 44.56
CA SER A 608 -19.80 -2.57 45.35
C SER A 608 -19.65 -3.77 44.38
N SER A 609 -18.51 -4.45 44.29
CA SER A 609 -18.05 -5.62 45.06
C SER A 609 -18.84 -6.93 44.83
N THR A 610 -18.17 -7.97 44.36
CA THR A 610 -18.55 -9.38 44.63
C THR A 610 -17.30 -10.27 44.71
N THR A 611 -17.33 -11.16 45.70
CA THR A 611 -16.31 -12.08 46.26
C THR A 611 -16.15 -13.35 45.41
N LEU A 612 -14.92 -13.76 45.05
CA LEU A 612 -14.04 -14.77 45.69
C LEU A 612 -14.60 -16.20 45.89
N ASN A 613 -13.92 -17.18 45.26
CA ASN A 613 -13.75 -18.53 45.77
C ASN A 613 -12.31 -19.02 45.50
N THR A 614 -11.69 -19.58 46.53
CA THR A 614 -10.28 -20.00 46.66
C THR A 614 -10.09 -21.51 46.53
N ILE A 615 -9.00 -21.98 45.89
CA ILE A 615 -8.24 -23.20 46.25
C ILE A 615 -6.73 -22.94 46.07
N SER A 616 -5.91 -23.53 46.95
CA SER A 616 -4.55 -23.18 47.34
C SER A 616 -3.41 -24.01 46.71
N GLY A 617 -2.18 -23.45 46.81
CA GLY A 617 -0.87 -24.14 46.90
C GLY A 617 0.06 -23.83 45.72
N ALA A 618 1.34 -23.46 45.85
CA ALA A 618 2.28 -23.31 46.96
C ALA A 618 3.47 -22.41 46.48
N SER A 619 4.26 -21.88 47.43
CA SER A 619 5.37 -20.89 47.35
C SER A 619 6.40 -20.97 46.20
N PRO A 620 7.17 -19.87 46.03
CA PRO A 620 8.59 -19.97 46.36
C PRO A 620 9.13 -18.84 47.27
N SER A 621 10.23 -19.20 47.91
CA SER A 621 11.00 -18.51 48.93
C SER A 621 11.78 -17.29 48.43
N THR A 622 11.78 -16.27 49.28
CA THR A 622 12.62 -15.07 49.30
C THR A 622 14.11 -15.36 49.48
N TYR A 623 14.97 -14.58 48.81
CA TYR A 623 16.22 -14.08 49.41
C TYR A 623 16.46 -12.62 48.99
N SER A 624 16.83 -11.84 49.99
CA SER A 624 16.98 -10.39 50.02
C SER A 624 18.46 -9.96 50.07
N TYR A 625 18.66 -8.63 50.19
CA TYR A 625 19.90 -7.86 50.45
C TYR A 625 20.68 -7.39 49.22
N SER A 626 21.21 -6.17 49.12
CA SER A 626 21.02 -4.88 49.81
C SER A 626 21.87 -3.87 49.04
N ALA A 627 21.28 -2.77 48.60
CA ALA A 627 22.02 -1.65 48.01
C ALA A 627 22.65 -0.80 49.12
N SER A 628 23.95 -0.55 49.00
CA SER A 628 24.67 0.44 49.81
C SER A 628 25.00 1.62 48.90
N PHE A 629 24.30 2.74 49.10
CA PHE A 629 24.60 4.02 48.46
C PHE A 629 25.71 4.72 49.22
N ALA A 630 26.82 5.02 48.54
CA ALA A 630 27.80 6.01 48.98
C ALA A 630 27.51 7.32 48.22
N THR A 631 27.09 8.32 48.98
CA THR A 631 26.93 9.71 48.54
C THR A 631 28.29 10.39 48.45
N SER A 632 28.53 11.13 47.36
CA SER A 632 29.47 12.24 47.40
C SER A 632 28.98 13.37 46.49
N LEU A 633 28.68 14.50 47.13
CA LEU A 633 28.27 15.77 46.56
C LEU A 633 29.52 16.60 46.26
N ILE A 634 29.71 17.06 45.02
CA ILE A 634 30.46 18.31 44.74
C ILE A 634 29.76 19.12 43.64
N SER A 635 29.19 20.23 44.11
CA SER A 635 29.11 21.58 43.55
C SER A 635 28.81 21.80 42.06
N ALA A 636 27.61 22.36 41.86
CA ALA A 636 27.19 23.08 40.67
C ALA A 636 27.98 24.38 40.46
N SER A 637 28.44 24.58 39.24
CA SER A 637 28.74 25.90 38.68
C SER A 637 27.84 26.12 37.47
N THR A 638 26.83 26.96 37.67
CA THR A 638 25.94 27.51 36.65
C THR A 638 26.70 28.42 35.69
N SER A 639 26.76 28.04 34.42
CA SER A 639 26.99 28.96 33.31
C SER A 639 25.87 28.78 32.30
N SER A 640 25.04 29.81 32.22
CA SER A 640 23.99 30.03 31.23
C SER A 640 24.58 30.09 29.82
N SER A 641 24.20 29.14 28.96
CA SER A 641 24.30 29.28 27.52
C SER A 641 22.90 29.21 26.93
N THR A 642 22.44 30.36 26.45
CA THR A 642 21.29 30.53 25.57
C THR A 642 21.43 29.63 24.34
N SER A 643 20.62 28.59 24.24
CA SER A 643 20.44 27.80 23.01
C SER A 643 19.62 28.62 22.02
N SER A 644 20.30 29.30 21.10
CA SER A 644 19.66 29.73 19.86
C SER A 644 19.49 28.52 18.96
N SER A 645 18.24 28.09 18.81
CA SER A 645 17.76 27.17 17.79
C SER A 645 18.06 27.74 16.40
N LEU A 646 18.99 27.12 15.67
CA LEU A 646 19.14 27.31 14.23
C LEU A 646 18.11 26.44 13.53
N VAL A 647 16.95 27.04 13.29
CA VAL A 647 16.01 26.59 12.25
C VAL A 647 16.69 26.88 10.92
N THR A 648 17.14 25.86 10.20
CA THR A 648 17.57 25.98 8.81
C THR A 648 16.33 26.17 7.94
N THR A 649 15.96 27.44 7.77
CA THR A 649 15.00 27.90 6.78
C THR A 649 15.49 27.53 5.37
N ALA A 650 14.57 26.98 4.57
CA ALA A 650 14.73 26.80 3.13
C ALA A 650 15.27 28.08 2.45
N PRO A 651 16.24 28.00 1.52
CA PRO A 651 16.65 29.15 0.75
C PRO A 651 15.57 29.53 -0.27
N SER A 652 15.13 30.77 -0.18
CA SER A 652 14.13 31.40 -1.04
C SER A 652 14.61 31.51 -2.49
N ALA A 653 13.71 31.18 -3.42
CA ALA A 653 13.85 31.23 -4.87
C ALA A 653 14.18 32.61 -5.44
N SER A 654 14.88 32.61 -6.58
CA SER A 654 14.82 33.68 -7.60
C SER A 654 14.79 33.08 -9.01
N ALA A 655 13.56 32.85 -9.47
CA ALA A 655 13.06 32.94 -10.84
C ALA A 655 13.79 32.21 -11.98
N ILE A 656 13.36 30.97 -12.28
CA ILE A 656 12.70 30.58 -13.54
C ILE A 656 11.61 29.54 -13.20
N SER A 657 10.48 29.61 -13.91
CA SER A 657 9.31 28.72 -13.86
C SER A 657 9.64 27.26 -14.29
N SER A 658 10.41 26.55 -13.48
CA SER A 658 10.60 25.10 -13.51
C SER A 658 10.30 24.56 -12.11
N GLN A 659 9.27 23.74 -11.99
CA GLN A 659 8.86 23.17 -10.71
C GLN A 659 9.85 22.05 -10.37
N TYR A 660 10.63 22.22 -9.31
CA TYR A 660 11.42 21.12 -8.74
C TYR A 660 10.46 19.99 -8.33
N LEU A 661 10.71 18.78 -8.81
CA LEU A 661 9.84 17.63 -8.64
C LEU A 661 10.31 16.71 -7.50
N GLY A 662 11.59 16.74 -7.17
CA GLY A 662 12.20 16.04 -6.05
C GLY A 662 13.44 15.23 -6.42
N CYS A 663 13.92 14.43 -5.47
CA CYS A 663 14.99 13.46 -5.64
C CYS A 663 14.44 12.13 -6.18
N TYR A 664 15.03 11.58 -7.24
CA TYR A 664 14.59 10.33 -7.87
C TYR A 664 15.76 9.40 -8.08
N SER A 665 15.56 8.10 -7.90
CA SER A 665 16.58 7.14 -8.29
C SER A 665 16.74 7.02 -9.81
N ASP A 666 18.00 6.83 -10.22
CA ASP A 666 18.44 6.68 -11.60
C ASP A 666 19.19 5.36 -11.80
N TYR A 667 18.55 4.40 -12.48
CA TYR A 667 19.09 3.06 -12.75
C TYR A 667 19.23 2.82 -14.24
N THR A 668 19.82 1.68 -14.64
CA THR A 668 19.89 1.26 -16.05
C THR A 668 18.62 0.48 -16.44
N PRO A 669 17.91 0.82 -17.53
CA PRO A 669 18.14 1.99 -18.39
C PRO A 669 17.78 3.30 -17.69
N ARG A 670 18.61 4.33 -17.93
CA ARG A 670 18.53 5.65 -17.28
C ARG A 670 17.10 6.15 -17.15
N HIS A 671 16.74 6.61 -15.97
CA HIS A 671 15.41 7.13 -15.66
C HIS A 671 15.00 8.24 -16.63
N LEU A 672 15.89 9.23 -16.82
CA LEU A 672 15.76 10.23 -17.86
C LEU A 672 16.60 9.82 -19.08
N ASN A 673 16.02 8.98 -19.93
CA ASN A 673 16.70 8.32 -21.06
C ASN A 673 16.85 9.16 -22.35
N GLY A 674 16.61 10.46 -22.29
CA GLY A 674 16.73 11.38 -23.41
C GLY A 674 18.19 11.81 -23.66
N THR A 675 18.35 13.00 -24.27
CA THR A 675 19.69 13.56 -24.48
C THR A 675 20.30 14.02 -23.16
N SER A 676 21.63 13.94 -23.05
CA SER A 676 22.36 14.39 -21.86
C SER A 676 23.60 15.20 -22.23
N TYR A 677 24.18 15.88 -21.24
CA TYR A 677 25.53 16.43 -21.31
C TYR A 677 26.19 16.47 -19.94
N THR A 678 27.52 16.55 -19.93
CA THR A 678 28.32 16.65 -18.71
C THR A 678 29.14 17.94 -18.72
N SER A 679 29.23 18.62 -17.58
CA SER A 679 30.11 19.76 -17.37
C SER A 679 30.73 19.70 -15.99
N THR A 680 32.07 19.61 -15.93
CA THR A 680 32.82 19.54 -14.67
C THR A 680 33.04 20.89 -13.99
N THR A 681 32.62 21.99 -14.61
CA THR A 681 32.88 23.36 -14.11
C THR A 681 31.67 24.29 -14.16
N SER A 682 30.59 23.88 -14.81
CA SER A 682 29.49 24.80 -15.15
C SER A 682 28.13 24.13 -15.09
N MET A 683 28.01 22.99 -14.39
CA MET A 683 26.70 22.36 -14.18
C MET A 683 25.92 23.13 -13.10
N THR A 684 24.72 23.61 -13.46
CA THR A 684 23.71 24.14 -12.53
C THR A 684 22.37 23.54 -12.91
N ASN A 685 21.39 23.57 -12.00
CA ASN A 685 20.07 23.04 -12.28
C ASN A 685 19.38 23.83 -13.41
N GLU A 686 19.55 25.15 -13.45
CA GLU A 686 18.99 26.03 -14.50
C GLU A 686 19.64 25.76 -15.86
N ALA A 687 20.95 25.48 -15.87
CA ALA A 687 21.65 25.10 -17.10
C ALA A 687 21.08 23.79 -17.66
N CYS A 688 20.84 22.81 -16.80
CA CYS A 688 20.25 21.53 -17.20
C CYS A 688 18.81 21.68 -17.69
N VAL A 689 17.96 22.38 -16.93
CA VAL A 689 16.57 22.69 -17.32
C VAL A 689 16.51 23.41 -18.66
N SER A 690 17.35 24.45 -18.85
CA SER A 690 17.39 25.23 -20.08
C SER A 690 17.81 24.38 -21.28
N PHE A 691 18.80 23.50 -21.07
CA PHE A 691 19.23 22.56 -22.09
C PHE A 691 18.11 21.60 -22.48
N CYS A 692 17.49 20.90 -21.53
CA CYS A 692 16.43 19.93 -21.81
C CYS A 692 15.20 20.57 -22.46
N LYS A 693 14.83 21.78 -21.98
CA LYS A 693 13.78 22.59 -22.60
C LYS A 693 14.08 22.92 -24.05
N SER A 694 15.32 23.34 -24.36
CA SER A 694 15.74 23.66 -25.73
C SER A 694 15.72 22.45 -26.68
N LYS A 695 15.75 21.24 -26.10
CA LYS A 695 15.70 19.96 -26.80
C LYS A 695 14.30 19.35 -26.85
N GLY A 696 13.30 20.01 -26.27
CA GLY A 696 11.90 19.57 -26.31
C GLY A 696 11.55 18.49 -25.28
N TYR A 697 12.38 18.29 -24.25
CA TYR A 697 12.12 17.31 -23.19
C TYR A 697 11.37 17.92 -22.02
N ALA A 698 10.36 17.20 -21.51
CA ALA A 698 9.50 17.64 -20.41
C ALA A 698 10.22 17.71 -19.05
N PHE A 699 11.24 16.87 -18.85
CA PHE A 699 11.97 16.75 -17.60
C PHE A 699 13.46 16.96 -17.81
N ALA A 700 14.10 17.53 -16.80
CA ALA A 700 15.54 17.68 -16.67
C ALA A 700 15.96 17.14 -15.30
N GLY A 701 17.07 16.43 -15.23
CA GLY A 701 17.61 15.92 -13.98
C GLY A 701 19.11 16.07 -13.91
N THR A 702 19.62 16.54 -12.77
CA THR A 702 21.06 16.64 -12.53
C THR A 702 21.54 15.46 -11.69
N GLU A 703 22.65 14.84 -12.09
CA GLU A 703 23.27 13.69 -11.43
C GLU A 703 24.77 13.93 -11.19
N TYR A 704 25.31 13.32 -10.15
CA TYR A 704 26.75 13.28 -9.84
C TYR A 704 27.43 14.66 -9.84
N ALA A 705 26.73 15.71 -9.39
CA ALA A 705 27.15 17.12 -9.40
C ALA A 705 27.44 17.76 -10.78
N GLN A 706 27.62 16.97 -11.85
CA GLN A 706 28.21 17.44 -13.10
C GLN A 706 27.48 16.96 -14.36
N GLU A 707 26.46 16.14 -14.22
CA GLU A 707 25.72 15.55 -15.33
C GLU A 707 24.30 16.12 -15.41
N CYS A 708 23.82 16.25 -16.64
CA CYS A 708 22.46 16.66 -16.94
C CYS A 708 21.83 15.65 -17.87
N HIS A 709 20.65 15.15 -17.49
CA HIS A 709 19.89 14.14 -18.21
C HIS A 709 18.49 14.66 -18.50
N CYS A 710 18.00 14.45 -19.71
CA CYS A 710 16.68 14.89 -20.14
C CYS A 710 15.74 13.71 -20.33
N GLY A 711 14.44 13.89 -20.17
CA GLY A 711 13.47 12.83 -20.42
C GLY A 711 12.06 13.37 -20.65
N ASN A 712 11.19 12.50 -21.15
CA ASN A 712 9.74 12.78 -21.24
C ASN A 712 8.91 11.92 -20.30
N TYR A 713 9.56 10.99 -19.60
CA TYR A 713 8.94 10.03 -18.70
C TYR A 713 9.55 10.19 -17.32
N LEU A 714 8.72 10.22 -16.27
CA LEU A 714 9.17 10.30 -14.89
C LEU A 714 8.44 9.24 -14.05
N ASN A 715 9.17 8.24 -13.55
CA ASN A 715 8.63 7.22 -12.65
C ASN A 715 8.57 7.74 -11.20
N THR A 716 7.36 8.04 -10.72
CA THR A 716 7.14 8.58 -9.37
C THR A 716 7.36 7.55 -8.27
N SER A 717 7.29 6.25 -8.57
CA SER A 717 7.55 5.18 -7.60
C SER A 717 9.00 5.08 -7.15
N VAL A 718 9.93 5.72 -7.87
CA VAL A 718 11.34 5.77 -7.48
C VAL A 718 11.76 7.13 -6.94
N LYS A 719 10.80 7.96 -6.52
CA LYS A 719 11.08 9.15 -5.73
C LYS A 719 11.74 8.75 -4.40
N ARG A 720 12.68 9.55 -3.92
CA ARG A 720 13.49 9.33 -2.73
C ARG A 720 13.46 10.56 -1.84
N ASP A 721 13.88 10.40 -0.59
CA ASP A 721 14.02 11.53 0.33
C ASP A 721 14.98 12.59 -0.24
N GLU A 722 14.65 13.85 -0.01
CA GLU A 722 15.41 15.01 -0.47
C GLU A 722 16.86 14.99 0.03
N SER A 723 17.12 14.38 1.20
CA SER A 723 18.45 14.25 1.78
C SER A 723 19.40 13.40 0.94
N ARG A 724 18.90 12.61 -0.01
CA ARG A 724 19.69 11.73 -0.88
C ARG A 724 20.30 12.47 -2.07
N CYS A 725 19.71 13.58 -2.52
CA CYS A 725 20.19 14.36 -3.67
C CYS A 725 20.83 15.70 -3.25
N ILE A 726 21.77 15.64 -2.31
CA ILE A 726 22.42 16.82 -1.71
C ILE A 726 23.84 17.08 -2.22
N SER A 727 24.18 16.59 -3.41
CA SER A 727 25.51 16.80 -4.01
C SER A 727 25.64 18.22 -4.56
N PRO A 728 26.58 19.05 -4.10
CA PRO A 728 26.72 20.41 -4.63
C PRO A 728 27.05 20.41 -6.13
N CYS A 729 26.33 21.20 -6.94
CA CYS A 729 26.59 21.29 -8.38
C CYS A 729 27.97 21.90 -8.69
N THR A 730 28.63 21.46 -9.77
CA THR A 730 29.98 21.95 -10.13
C THR A 730 30.03 23.40 -10.63
N GLY A 731 28.91 23.93 -11.12
CA GLY A 731 28.77 25.30 -11.61
C GLY A 731 28.28 26.30 -10.56
N ASP A 732 27.53 25.84 -9.54
CA ASP A 732 27.18 26.61 -8.35
C ASP A 732 27.02 25.69 -7.14
N ALA A 733 27.95 25.78 -6.18
CA ALA A 733 27.95 24.96 -4.97
C ALA A 733 26.83 25.31 -3.97
N ARG A 734 26.02 26.35 -4.24
CA ARG A 734 24.82 26.68 -3.46
C ARG A 734 23.60 25.89 -3.91
N GLU A 735 23.65 25.28 -5.09
CA GLU A 735 22.62 24.42 -5.63
C GLU A 735 22.95 22.96 -5.35
N MET A 736 21.90 22.18 -5.08
CA MET A 736 22.02 20.74 -4.95
C MET A 736 21.71 20.09 -6.29
N CYS A 737 22.58 19.19 -6.70
CA CYS A 737 22.46 18.26 -7.80
C CYS A 737 22.33 16.85 -7.23
N GLY A 738 21.88 15.92 -8.06
CA GLY A 738 21.80 14.51 -7.70
C GLY A 738 23.16 13.87 -7.37
N TYR A 739 23.11 12.72 -6.69
CA TYR A 739 24.26 11.87 -6.37
C TYR A 739 24.42 10.75 -7.44
N GLY A 740 25.43 9.89 -7.35
CA GLY A 740 25.51 8.72 -8.24
C GLY A 740 24.31 7.80 -8.05
N GLY A 741 23.54 7.55 -9.11
CA GLY A 741 22.29 6.79 -9.09
C GLY A 741 21.07 7.58 -8.62
N LEU A 742 21.16 8.91 -8.48
CA LEU A 742 20.10 9.76 -7.92
C LEU A 742 20.04 11.10 -8.69
N LEU A 743 18.87 11.51 -9.16
CA LEU A 743 18.60 12.73 -9.91
C LEU A 743 17.83 13.75 -9.06
N ASN A 744 18.28 15.01 -9.07
CA ASN A 744 17.38 16.14 -8.77
C ASN A 744 16.59 16.48 -10.02
N VAL A 745 15.30 16.21 -10.02
CA VAL A 745 14.45 16.34 -11.21
C VAL A 745 13.62 17.61 -11.19
N TYR A 746 13.49 18.24 -12.35
CA TYR A 746 12.76 19.47 -12.60
C TYR A 746 11.83 19.34 -13.81
N ASP A 747 10.65 19.94 -13.73
CA ASP A 747 9.77 20.17 -14.89
C ASP A 747 10.30 21.34 -15.74
N THR A 748 10.43 21.14 -17.05
CA THR A 748 10.94 22.17 -17.97
C THR A 748 9.88 23.21 -18.39
N GLY A 749 8.61 22.95 -18.04
CA GLY A 749 7.43 23.77 -18.34
C GLY A 749 6.87 23.56 -19.74
N LEU A 750 7.15 22.42 -20.40
CA LEU A 750 6.64 22.11 -21.75
C LEU A 750 5.27 21.41 -21.74
N GLY A 751 4.82 20.89 -20.60
CA GLY A 751 3.46 20.33 -20.43
C GLY A 751 3.18 19.04 -21.20
N ASN A 752 4.22 18.34 -21.67
CA ASN A 752 4.15 17.10 -22.43
C ASN A 752 4.82 15.91 -21.71
N GLY A 753 5.10 16.05 -20.42
CA GLY A 753 5.71 15.01 -19.59
C GLY A 753 4.70 13.93 -19.21
N ILE A 754 5.17 12.69 -19.17
CA ILE A 754 4.38 11.52 -18.81
C ILE A 754 4.91 11.01 -17.46
N TYR A 755 4.08 11.12 -16.42
CA TYR A 755 4.39 10.57 -15.10
C TYR A 755 3.95 9.09 -15.08
N MET A 756 4.84 8.20 -14.67
CA MET A 756 4.64 6.75 -14.62
C MET A 756 4.71 6.31 -13.15
N ALA A 757 4.00 5.25 -12.77
CA ALA A 757 4.19 4.58 -11.48
C ALA A 757 4.33 3.08 -11.73
N GLY A 758 5.45 2.48 -11.30
CA GLY A 758 5.82 1.08 -11.54
C GLY A 758 7.07 0.88 -12.42
N GLN A 759 7.76 -0.26 -12.28
CA GLN A 759 8.90 -0.64 -13.14
C GLN A 759 8.43 -1.12 -14.53
N TYR A 760 9.28 -0.92 -15.54
CA TYR A 760 9.16 -1.52 -16.87
C TYR A 760 9.41 -3.03 -16.84
#